data_AF-A0A9P6BAB5-F1
#
_entry.id   AF-A0A9P6BAB5-F1
#
_cell.length_a   1.000
_cell.length_b   1.000
_cell.length_c   1.000
_cell.angle_alpha   90.00
_cell.angle_beta   90.00
_cell.angle_gamma   90.00
#
_symmetry.space_group_name_H-M   'P 1'
#
loop_
_entity.id
_entity.type
_entity.pdbx_description
1 polymer ?
#
loop_
_entity_poly.entity_id
_entity_poly.type
_entity_poly.pdbx_seq_one_letter_code
_entity_poly.pdbx_strand_id
1 'polypeptide(L)'
;DAIDTGAYKLAIQTCNKLLKKNPKSDIVKTLKSLALLRSSKLEEAIQLCDEIVASRPTDEDVLSALTHVLRHLERHEDIVALYEFAFKKQPQNEDLGTQAFMAMVRIGQWKTAQQVSLKLSRTFSNDHRFLAWSVTSALLQACDPLTPENTKPILLTLALRLFQQIPAQFASFSSPDMLHLHLEILLAFPEPKLEEAYELLSTDESRKMVESSLALDEKRRTVWFDLGKYGEERNLSQRRLEEGDRNWLSFLSYLNSTIGIAASSSLGADRTIQSLLTETSTFLNGLATKDGRKDRGAHLARLELAKRMHACTLLLEQNGLLSLMKEYIVNFSDKACCFEDLRPYVDVLSSEGELKAWLQYLLVQESNVATAPALLQTLTVSKLLRYSQRSSVDSSPLSEEARGIQHFRSYLEAVGLVGLDLESTELQPADDLALLSASSFVQAWVDIIVESCTPLHQAIVVLEYASSRSVHKYQFRLLLVRIYLLLGAHSLALQHYKRLRIKSVQHETLSHFILTRGSTFSVALNGELTMIQEALDASQIYSDNIIEVGWLPSVTTISYTPDMLTKALQHEKYSQISNFIDFEDRLDRSLQRDLIKIEHIRMRLAVEPPSQDTLSIEISELDFLLFSGKVHHDNRDYSILPNYQPRGTSIEEQTSMGPRPGVIFFLWDPRRQRLI
;
A
#
# COMPACT_ATOMS: atom_id res chain seq x y z
N ASP A 1 9.05 -29.11 24.04
CA ASP A 1 8.53 -28.84 25.40
C ASP A 1 9.26 -27.74 26.17
N ALA A 2 10.45 -27.98 26.73
CA ALA A 2 11.12 -26.98 27.59
C ALA A 2 11.51 -25.70 26.82
N ILE A 3 11.81 -25.81 25.53
CA ILE A 3 12.07 -24.67 24.65
C ILE A 3 10.76 -23.93 24.35
N ASP A 4 9.70 -24.64 23.99
CA ASP A 4 8.39 -24.06 23.62
C ASP A 4 7.68 -23.38 24.79
N THR A 5 7.90 -23.86 26.02
CA THR A 5 7.37 -23.28 27.26
C THR A 5 8.21 -22.12 27.80
N GLY A 6 9.29 -21.72 27.11
CA GLY A 6 10.19 -20.65 27.54
C GLY A 6 11.12 -21.01 28.70
N ALA A 7 11.14 -22.28 29.14
CA ALA A 7 12.00 -22.78 30.19
C ALA A 7 13.45 -23.04 29.71
N TYR A 8 14.08 -22.02 29.13
CA TYR A 8 15.37 -22.16 28.42
C TYR A 8 16.51 -22.69 29.30
N LYS A 9 16.55 -22.30 30.58
CA LYS A 9 17.55 -22.83 31.54
C LYS A 9 17.43 -24.35 31.71
N LEU A 10 16.20 -24.85 31.83
CA LEU A 10 15.92 -26.29 31.94
C LEU A 10 16.27 -27.01 30.63
N ALA A 11 15.94 -26.40 29.48
CA ALA A 11 16.30 -26.92 28.16
C ALA A 11 17.82 -27.09 28.02
N ILE A 12 18.59 -26.05 28.35
CA ILE A 12 20.07 -26.07 28.28
C ILE A 12 20.64 -27.13 29.23
N GLN A 13 20.14 -27.22 30.46
CA GLN A 13 20.59 -28.24 31.42
C GLN A 13 20.32 -29.67 30.93
N THR A 14 19.15 -29.89 30.33
CA THR A 14 18.76 -31.19 29.79
C THR A 14 19.63 -31.55 28.58
N CYS A 15 19.86 -30.61 27.66
CA CYS A 15 20.77 -30.80 26.53
C CYS A 15 22.19 -31.12 27.00
N ASN A 16 22.72 -30.42 28.01
CA ASN A 16 24.04 -30.71 28.57
C ASN A 16 24.12 -32.12 29.17
N LYS A 17 23.06 -32.61 29.84
CA LYS A 17 23.00 -34.00 30.35
C LYS A 17 22.98 -35.02 29.21
N LEU A 18 22.26 -34.73 28.14
CA LEU A 18 22.18 -35.60 26.96
C LEU A 18 23.50 -35.63 26.17
N LEU A 19 24.15 -34.47 25.98
CA LEU A 19 25.46 -34.37 25.31
C LEU A 19 26.58 -35.06 26.09
N LYS A 20 26.48 -35.14 27.43
CA LYS A 20 27.41 -35.99 28.22
C LYS A 20 27.31 -37.47 27.86
N LYS A 21 26.11 -37.96 27.50
CA LYS A 21 25.89 -39.35 27.10
C LYS A 21 26.18 -39.57 25.62
N ASN A 22 25.76 -38.63 24.77
CA ASN A 22 25.89 -38.67 23.32
C ASN A 22 26.53 -37.38 22.78
N PRO A 23 27.87 -37.22 22.84
CA PRO A 23 28.55 -35.96 22.50
C PRO A 23 28.44 -35.55 21.02
N LYS A 24 28.17 -36.50 20.12
CA LYS A 24 28.08 -36.31 18.67
C LYS A 24 26.65 -36.17 18.14
N SER A 25 25.67 -35.97 19.03
CA SER A 25 24.27 -35.87 18.62
C SER A 25 23.96 -34.46 18.11
N ASP A 26 23.90 -34.31 16.78
CA ASP A 26 23.65 -33.02 16.14
C ASP A 26 22.28 -32.44 16.53
N ILE A 27 21.23 -33.26 16.63
CA ILE A 27 19.91 -32.79 17.08
C ILE A 27 19.94 -32.15 18.47
N VAL A 28 20.67 -32.75 19.43
CA VAL A 28 20.77 -32.21 20.79
C VAL A 28 21.62 -30.93 20.80
N LYS A 29 22.67 -30.85 19.96
CA LYS A 29 23.44 -29.62 19.78
C LYS A 29 22.57 -28.51 19.18
N THR A 30 21.76 -28.80 18.16
CA THR A 30 20.86 -27.82 17.53
C THR A 30 19.82 -27.30 18.52
N LEU A 31 19.16 -28.19 19.28
CA LEU A 31 18.19 -27.79 20.31
C LEU A 31 18.85 -26.96 21.42
N LYS A 32 20.10 -27.27 21.78
CA LYS A 32 20.88 -26.44 22.72
C LYS A 32 21.18 -25.06 22.14
N SER A 33 21.60 -24.97 20.88
CA SER A 33 21.87 -23.69 20.21
C SER A 33 20.60 -22.83 20.14
N LEU A 34 19.45 -23.42 19.79
CA LEU A 34 18.16 -22.74 19.79
C LEU A 34 17.78 -22.21 21.19
N ALA A 35 17.97 -23.02 22.24
CA ALA A 35 17.69 -22.60 23.61
C ALA A 35 18.64 -21.48 24.09
N LEU A 36 19.92 -21.52 23.67
CA LEU A 36 20.90 -20.48 23.97
C LEU A 36 20.52 -19.15 23.30
N LEU A 37 20.15 -19.19 22.01
CA LEU A 37 19.70 -18.04 21.23
C LEU A 37 18.47 -17.39 21.87
N ARG A 38 17.45 -18.19 22.21
CA ARG A 38 16.23 -17.71 22.88
C ARG A 38 16.48 -17.20 24.31
N SER A 39 17.63 -17.54 24.91
CA SER A 39 18.09 -17.03 26.21
C SER A 39 19.05 -15.84 26.11
N SER A 40 19.20 -15.23 24.93
CA SER A 40 20.09 -14.09 24.65
C SER A 40 21.58 -14.38 24.84
N LYS A 41 22.00 -15.65 24.73
CA LYS A 41 23.41 -16.07 24.78
C LYS A 41 23.93 -16.34 23.37
N LEU A 42 24.10 -15.26 22.60
CA LEU A 42 24.39 -15.33 21.16
C LEU A 42 25.74 -15.98 20.84
N GLU A 43 26.82 -15.61 21.53
CA GLU A 43 28.16 -16.13 21.26
C GLU A 43 28.25 -17.66 21.40
N GLU A 44 27.73 -18.21 22.50
CA GLU A 44 27.68 -19.66 22.73
C GLU A 44 26.80 -20.36 21.67
N ALA A 45 25.72 -19.71 21.22
CA ALA A 45 24.81 -20.25 20.21
C ALA A 45 25.47 -20.29 18.82
N ILE A 46 26.20 -19.25 18.44
CA ILE A 46 26.92 -19.13 17.16
C ILE A 46 28.02 -20.19 17.08
N GLN A 47 28.87 -20.31 18.10
CA GLN A 47 29.93 -21.32 18.13
C GLN A 47 29.38 -22.74 17.95
N LEU A 48 28.28 -23.05 18.65
CA LEU A 48 27.63 -24.35 18.53
C LEU A 48 26.97 -24.54 17.16
N CYS A 49 26.40 -23.47 16.58
CA CYS A 49 25.84 -23.47 15.24
C CYS A 49 26.91 -23.79 14.19
N ASP A 50 28.08 -23.14 14.27
CA ASP A 50 29.21 -23.38 13.37
C ASP A 50 29.69 -24.83 13.41
N GLU A 51 29.77 -25.44 14.60
CA GLU A 51 30.10 -26.87 14.72
C GLU A 51 29.11 -27.78 13.97
N ILE A 52 27.81 -27.47 14.04
CA ILE A 52 26.76 -28.27 13.39
C ILE A 52 26.76 -28.04 11.88
N VAL A 53 26.89 -26.78 11.43
CA VAL A 53 26.99 -26.46 10.00
C VAL A 53 28.21 -27.18 9.38
N ALA A 54 29.34 -27.22 10.10
CA ALA A 54 30.53 -27.93 9.67
C ALA A 54 30.34 -29.46 9.57
N SER A 55 29.47 -30.06 10.39
CA SER A 55 29.17 -31.51 10.32
C SER A 55 28.34 -31.89 9.09
N ARG A 56 27.69 -30.91 8.42
CA ARG A 56 26.81 -31.08 7.25
C ARG A 56 25.76 -32.18 7.47
N PRO A 57 24.83 -31.99 8.44
CA PRO A 57 23.79 -32.97 8.71
C PRO A 57 22.93 -33.21 7.48
N THR A 58 22.49 -34.46 7.32
CA THR A 58 21.55 -34.88 6.26
C THR A 58 20.21 -35.35 6.82
N ASP A 59 20.03 -35.25 8.13
CA ASP A 59 18.81 -35.64 8.85
C ASP A 59 17.81 -34.47 8.83
N GLU A 60 16.55 -34.76 8.49
CA GLU A 60 15.52 -33.75 8.32
C GLU A 60 15.20 -32.99 9.61
N ASP A 61 15.09 -33.70 10.74
CA ASP A 61 14.77 -33.10 12.03
C ASP A 61 15.89 -32.15 12.48
N VAL A 62 17.15 -32.55 12.26
CA VAL A 62 18.32 -31.70 12.51
C VAL A 62 18.29 -30.46 11.63
N LEU A 63 18.04 -30.61 10.32
CA LEU A 63 18.03 -29.51 9.36
C LEU A 63 16.87 -28.54 9.62
N SER A 64 15.68 -29.05 9.95
CA SER A 64 14.51 -28.26 10.30
C SER A 64 14.76 -27.43 11.56
N ALA A 65 15.26 -28.05 12.64
CA ALA A 65 15.62 -27.35 13.86
C ALA A 65 16.75 -26.34 13.64
N LEU A 66 17.74 -26.67 12.80
CA LEU A 66 18.88 -25.80 12.50
C LEU A 66 18.46 -24.61 11.63
N THR A 67 17.48 -24.79 10.74
CA THR A 67 16.88 -23.71 9.96
C THR A 67 16.30 -22.63 10.86
N HIS A 68 15.64 -23.00 11.97
CA HIS A 68 15.18 -22.00 12.93
C HIS A 68 16.33 -21.21 13.56
N VAL A 69 17.44 -21.87 13.89
CA VAL A 69 18.64 -21.19 14.43
C VAL A 69 19.29 -20.29 13.38
N LEU A 70 19.53 -20.80 12.18
CA LEU A 70 20.19 -20.06 11.09
C LEU A 70 19.36 -18.87 10.63
N ARG A 71 18.02 -18.98 10.59
CA ARG A 71 17.13 -17.85 10.31
C ARG A 71 17.25 -16.74 11.34
N HIS A 72 17.35 -17.09 12.62
CA HIS A 72 17.59 -16.10 13.69
C HIS A 72 18.98 -15.48 13.64
N LEU A 73 19.92 -16.09 12.93
CA LEU A 73 21.29 -15.61 12.75
C LEU A 73 21.53 -15.01 11.34
N GLU A 74 20.49 -14.85 10.51
CA GLU A 74 20.58 -14.41 9.09
C GLU A 74 21.48 -15.22 8.17
N ARG A 75 21.84 -16.44 8.58
CA ARG A 75 22.71 -17.31 7.79
C ARG A 75 21.91 -18.09 6.75
N HIS A 76 21.19 -17.37 5.90
CA HIS A 76 20.28 -17.97 4.91
C HIS A 76 21.02 -18.75 3.81
N GLU A 77 22.22 -18.32 3.44
CA GLU A 77 23.07 -19.04 2.48
C GLU A 77 23.48 -20.43 3.02
N ASP A 78 23.74 -20.55 4.32
CA ASP A 78 24.05 -21.84 4.94
C ASP A 78 22.85 -22.79 4.89
N ILE A 79 21.62 -22.27 5.05
CA ILE A 79 20.39 -23.07 4.92
C ILE A 79 20.32 -23.68 3.52
N VAL A 80 20.56 -22.88 2.48
CA VAL A 80 20.58 -23.34 1.09
C VAL A 80 21.66 -24.40 0.88
N ALA A 81 22.89 -24.12 1.32
CA ALA A 81 24.01 -25.03 1.15
C ALA A 81 23.79 -26.39 1.84
N LEU A 82 23.18 -26.39 3.04
CA LEU A 82 22.88 -27.60 3.80
C LEU A 82 21.79 -28.44 3.14
N TYR A 83 20.66 -27.84 2.76
CA TYR A 83 19.58 -28.59 2.09
C TYR A 83 19.99 -29.07 0.70
N GLU A 84 20.76 -28.27 -0.06
CA GLU A 84 21.35 -28.73 -1.31
C GLU A 84 22.24 -29.97 -1.10
N PHE A 85 23.10 -29.95 -0.08
CA PHE A 85 23.99 -31.06 0.23
C PHE A 85 23.20 -32.31 0.63
N ALA A 86 22.20 -32.15 1.51
CA ALA A 86 21.34 -33.24 1.96
C ALA A 86 20.56 -33.87 0.79
N PHE A 87 19.95 -33.06 -0.08
CA PHE A 87 19.25 -33.54 -1.27
C PHE A 87 20.18 -34.18 -2.31
N LYS A 88 21.44 -33.71 -2.43
CA LYS A 88 22.46 -34.37 -3.27
C LYS A 88 22.81 -35.76 -2.73
N LYS A 89 22.82 -35.95 -1.40
CA LYS A 89 23.08 -37.25 -0.75
C LYS A 89 21.88 -38.19 -0.77
N GLN A 90 20.67 -37.65 -0.70
CA GLN A 90 19.43 -38.42 -0.72
C GLN A 90 18.49 -37.91 -1.84
N PRO A 91 18.78 -38.19 -3.13
CA PRO A 91 18.00 -37.63 -4.24
C PRO A 91 16.54 -38.11 -4.31
N GLN A 92 16.21 -39.22 -3.63
CA GLN A 92 14.86 -39.79 -3.58
C GLN A 92 14.02 -39.23 -2.43
N ASN A 93 14.56 -38.27 -1.67
CA ASN A 93 13.85 -37.61 -0.59
C ASN A 93 13.21 -36.30 -1.11
N GLU A 94 11.89 -36.31 -1.25
CA GLU A 94 11.10 -35.20 -1.78
C GLU A 94 11.14 -33.99 -0.85
N ASP A 95 11.05 -34.22 0.47
CA ASP A 95 11.00 -33.17 1.48
C ASP A 95 12.30 -32.37 1.51
N LEU A 96 13.45 -33.03 1.47
CA LEU A 96 14.76 -32.37 1.40
C LEU A 96 14.90 -31.51 0.13
N GLY A 97 14.44 -32.01 -1.02
CA GLY A 97 14.49 -31.23 -2.26
C GLY A 97 13.51 -30.05 -2.24
N THR A 98 12.32 -30.24 -1.67
CA THR A 98 11.34 -29.17 -1.48
C THR A 98 11.88 -28.08 -0.55
N GLN A 99 12.47 -28.45 0.59
CA GLN A 99 13.10 -27.47 1.50
C GLN A 99 14.30 -26.77 0.86
N ALA A 100 15.10 -27.47 0.04
CA ALA A 100 16.17 -26.85 -0.74
C ALA A 100 15.63 -25.77 -1.69
N PHE A 101 14.58 -26.09 -2.44
CA PHE A 101 13.91 -25.14 -3.31
C PHE A 101 13.36 -23.94 -2.53
N MET A 102 12.63 -24.18 -1.43
CA MET A 102 12.05 -23.11 -0.62
C MET A 102 13.12 -22.23 0.03
N ALA A 103 14.26 -22.79 0.43
CA ALA A 103 15.39 -22.01 0.93
C ALA A 103 15.97 -21.08 -0.16
N MET A 104 16.07 -21.53 -1.41
CA MET A 104 16.54 -20.70 -2.53
C MET A 104 15.56 -19.59 -2.89
N VAL A 105 14.26 -19.89 -2.88
CA VAL A 105 13.19 -18.90 -3.07
C VAL A 105 13.28 -17.80 -2.01
N ARG A 106 13.54 -18.16 -0.74
CA ARG A 106 13.61 -17.18 0.35
C ARG A 106 14.69 -16.12 0.15
N ILE A 107 15.81 -16.50 -0.47
CA ILE A 107 16.93 -15.58 -0.74
C ILE A 107 16.93 -15.03 -2.18
N GLY A 108 15.84 -15.24 -2.93
CA GLY A 108 15.73 -14.76 -4.31
C GLY A 108 16.71 -15.40 -5.30
N GLN A 109 17.31 -16.55 -4.98
CA GLN A 109 18.23 -17.24 -5.89
C GLN A 109 17.46 -18.06 -6.94
N TRP A 110 16.79 -17.37 -7.87
CA TRP A 110 15.88 -17.97 -8.85
C TRP A 110 16.55 -18.96 -9.80
N LYS A 111 17.84 -18.75 -10.11
CA LYS A 111 18.61 -19.64 -10.98
C LYS A 111 18.85 -21.02 -10.37
N THR A 112 19.27 -21.07 -9.11
CA THR A 112 19.48 -22.35 -8.40
C THR A 112 18.14 -22.99 -8.08
N ALA A 113 17.13 -22.20 -7.70
CA ALA A 113 15.77 -22.64 -7.50
C ALA A 113 15.23 -23.39 -8.73
N GLN A 114 15.38 -22.81 -9.92
CA GLN A 114 15.00 -23.43 -11.20
C GLN A 114 15.71 -24.77 -11.44
N GLN A 115 17.01 -24.86 -11.12
CA GLN A 115 17.79 -26.09 -11.34
C GLN A 115 17.33 -27.21 -10.40
N VAL A 116 17.08 -26.90 -9.14
CA VAL A 116 16.59 -27.86 -8.14
C VAL A 116 15.16 -28.30 -8.46
N SER A 117 14.27 -27.38 -8.80
CA SER A 117 12.89 -27.71 -9.18
C SER A 117 12.83 -28.57 -10.44
N LEU A 118 13.72 -28.35 -11.41
CA LEU A 118 13.81 -29.18 -12.62
C LEU A 118 14.37 -30.58 -12.31
N LYS A 119 15.27 -30.69 -11.32
CA LYS A 119 15.74 -31.99 -10.85
C LYS A 119 14.61 -32.74 -10.12
N LEU A 120 13.87 -32.05 -9.26
CA LEU A 120 12.68 -32.57 -8.58
C LEU A 120 11.64 -33.07 -9.58
N SER A 121 11.31 -32.29 -10.62
CA SER A 121 10.31 -32.69 -11.61
C SER A 121 10.71 -33.93 -12.42
N ARG A 122 12.02 -34.16 -12.60
CA ARG A 122 12.55 -35.38 -13.24
C ARG A 122 12.52 -36.60 -12.32
N THR A 123 12.79 -36.39 -11.03
CA THR A 123 12.81 -37.48 -10.04
C THR A 123 11.39 -37.89 -9.62
N PHE A 124 10.52 -36.91 -9.42
CA PHE A 124 9.14 -37.06 -8.94
C PHE A 124 8.17 -36.62 -10.04
N SER A 125 8.18 -37.32 -11.18
CA SER A 125 7.41 -36.95 -12.38
C SER A 125 5.89 -36.94 -12.21
N ASN A 126 5.37 -37.48 -11.11
CA ASN A 126 3.94 -37.53 -10.82
C ASN A 126 3.38 -36.20 -10.32
N ASP A 127 4.24 -35.33 -9.79
CA ASP A 127 3.82 -34.03 -9.24
C ASP A 127 4.19 -32.90 -10.21
N HIS A 128 3.15 -32.31 -10.82
CA HIS A 128 3.30 -31.23 -11.79
C HIS A 128 3.81 -29.93 -11.15
N ARG A 129 3.66 -29.76 -9.83
CA ARG A 129 4.02 -28.53 -9.11
C ARG A 129 5.50 -28.23 -9.23
N PHE A 130 6.38 -29.25 -9.23
CA PHE A 130 7.82 -29.05 -9.41
C PHE A 130 8.18 -28.46 -10.78
N LEU A 131 7.44 -28.84 -11.81
CA LEU A 131 7.63 -28.27 -13.14
C LEU A 131 7.10 -26.83 -13.18
N ALA A 132 5.95 -26.57 -12.57
CA ALA A 132 5.41 -25.21 -12.43
C ALA A 132 6.35 -24.29 -11.63
N TRP A 133 6.97 -24.76 -10.55
CA TRP A 133 8.02 -24.05 -9.82
C TRP A 133 9.22 -23.71 -10.69
N SER A 134 9.60 -24.60 -11.61
CA SER A 134 10.66 -24.35 -12.59
C SER A 134 10.28 -23.27 -13.59
N VAL A 135 9.02 -23.27 -14.03
CA VAL A 135 8.45 -22.23 -14.90
C VAL A 135 8.47 -20.88 -14.19
N THR A 136 7.93 -20.80 -12.98
CA THR A 136 7.88 -19.56 -12.19
C THR A 136 9.29 -19.05 -11.89
N SER A 137 10.24 -19.92 -11.54
CA SER A 137 11.63 -19.51 -11.30
C SER A 137 12.31 -18.98 -12.57
N ALA A 138 11.97 -19.51 -13.75
CA ALA A 138 12.47 -18.98 -15.01
C ALA A 138 11.87 -17.61 -15.36
N LEU A 139 10.57 -17.43 -15.11
CA LEU A 139 9.87 -16.16 -15.25
C LEU A 139 10.46 -15.10 -14.32
N LEU A 140 10.66 -15.42 -13.03
CA LEU A 140 11.22 -14.50 -12.06
C LEU A 140 12.67 -14.10 -12.39
N GLN A 141 13.48 -15.01 -12.92
CA GLN A 141 14.80 -14.64 -13.47
C GLN A 141 14.69 -13.62 -14.59
N ALA A 142 13.71 -13.76 -15.49
CA ALA A 142 13.53 -12.82 -16.60
C ALA A 142 13.03 -11.45 -16.13
N CYS A 143 12.20 -11.42 -15.08
CA CYS A 143 11.68 -10.18 -14.49
C CYS A 143 12.69 -9.45 -13.60
N ASP A 144 13.78 -10.11 -13.18
CA ASP A 144 14.82 -9.48 -12.36
C ASP A 144 15.49 -8.32 -13.13
N PRO A 145 15.52 -7.09 -12.56
CA PRO A 145 16.20 -5.94 -13.16
C PRO A 145 17.69 -6.15 -13.43
N LEU A 146 18.35 -7.03 -12.69
CA LEU A 146 19.78 -7.33 -12.86
C LEU A 146 20.06 -8.28 -14.04
N THR A 147 19.02 -8.93 -14.57
CA THR A 147 19.14 -9.86 -15.70
C THR A 147 19.40 -9.10 -16.99
N PRO A 148 20.47 -9.42 -17.74
CA PRO A 148 20.77 -8.78 -19.02
C PRO A 148 19.60 -8.89 -20.03
N GLU A 149 19.28 -7.79 -20.73
CA GLU A 149 18.14 -7.73 -21.66
C GLU A 149 18.15 -8.82 -22.74
N ASN A 150 19.33 -9.20 -23.23
CA ASN A 150 19.49 -10.29 -24.21
C ASN A 150 19.19 -11.68 -23.64
N THR A 151 19.25 -11.87 -22.32
CA THR A 151 18.97 -13.14 -21.66
C THR A 151 17.49 -13.30 -21.28
N LYS A 152 16.74 -12.19 -21.13
CA LYS A 152 15.31 -12.23 -20.76
C LYS A 152 14.46 -13.04 -21.76
N PRO A 153 14.54 -12.83 -23.10
CA PRO A 153 13.79 -13.64 -24.06
C PRO A 153 14.13 -15.13 -24.00
N ILE A 154 15.38 -15.48 -23.70
CA ILE A 154 15.85 -16.87 -23.63
C ILE A 154 15.22 -17.56 -22.43
N LEU A 155 15.19 -16.88 -21.28
CA LEU A 155 14.56 -17.37 -20.05
C LEU A 155 13.05 -17.52 -20.21
N LEU A 156 12.39 -16.56 -20.87
CA LEU A 156 10.95 -16.63 -21.14
C LEU A 156 10.60 -17.73 -22.14
N THR A 157 11.43 -17.94 -23.17
CA THR A 157 11.27 -19.08 -24.10
C THR A 157 11.44 -20.41 -23.37
N LEU A 158 12.36 -20.48 -22.42
CA LEU A 158 12.52 -21.64 -21.55
C LEU A 158 11.30 -21.84 -20.63
N ALA A 159 10.79 -20.77 -20.00
CA ALA A 159 9.59 -20.81 -19.17
C ALA A 159 8.38 -21.33 -19.96
N LEU A 160 8.15 -20.81 -21.16
CA LEU A 160 7.06 -21.24 -22.04
C LEU A 160 7.21 -22.72 -22.46
N ARG A 161 8.43 -23.15 -22.82
CA ARG A 161 8.70 -24.55 -23.17
C ARG A 161 8.47 -25.50 -21.99
N LEU A 162 8.88 -25.11 -20.78
CA LEU A 162 8.66 -25.89 -19.57
C LEU A 162 7.16 -25.94 -19.22
N PHE A 163 6.43 -24.85 -19.42
CA PHE A 163 4.98 -24.80 -19.21
C PHE A 163 4.25 -25.75 -20.17
N GLN A 164 4.67 -25.82 -21.44
CA GLN A 164 4.12 -26.75 -22.43
C GLN A 164 4.38 -28.23 -22.11
N GLN A 165 5.35 -28.53 -21.24
CA GLN A 165 5.61 -29.90 -20.77
C GLN A 165 4.68 -30.32 -19.62
N ILE A 166 3.95 -29.39 -19.01
CA ILE A 166 2.96 -29.72 -17.97
C ILE A 166 1.81 -30.49 -18.62
N PRO A 167 1.37 -31.63 -18.05
CA PRO A 167 0.25 -32.41 -18.58
C PRO A 167 -0.99 -31.53 -18.77
N ALA A 168 -1.70 -31.68 -19.88
CA ALA A 168 -2.82 -30.81 -20.27
C ALA A 168 -3.90 -30.65 -19.18
N GLN A 169 -4.14 -31.69 -18.38
CA GLN A 169 -5.09 -31.69 -17.25
C GLN A 169 -4.71 -30.73 -16.11
N PHE A 170 -3.42 -30.36 -16.01
CA PHE A 170 -2.86 -29.48 -14.99
C PHE A 170 -2.34 -28.16 -15.57
N ALA A 171 -2.49 -27.94 -16.87
CA ALA A 171 -1.98 -26.77 -17.57
C ALA A 171 -2.96 -25.57 -17.44
N SER A 172 -3.01 -24.69 -18.44
CA SER A 172 -3.75 -23.41 -18.40
C SER A 172 -5.19 -23.52 -17.88
N PHE A 173 -5.94 -24.54 -18.28
CA PHE A 173 -7.37 -24.67 -17.97
C PHE A 173 -7.65 -25.52 -16.72
N SER A 174 -6.62 -25.82 -15.92
CA SER A 174 -6.79 -26.53 -14.66
C SER A 174 -7.26 -25.61 -13.53
N SER A 175 -6.64 -24.43 -13.42
CA SER A 175 -6.97 -23.44 -12.39
C SER A 175 -6.76 -22.00 -12.91
N PRO A 176 -7.44 -21.01 -12.32
CA PRO A 176 -7.24 -19.60 -12.68
C PRO A 176 -5.79 -19.13 -12.52
N ASP A 177 -5.07 -19.63 -11.50
CA ASP A 177 -3.68 -19.28 -11.23
C ASP A 177 -2.73 -19.86 -12.31
N MET A 178 -3.01 -21.05 -12.86
CA MET A 178 -2.22 -21.61 -13.97
C MET A 178 -2.46 -20.88 -15.28
N LEU A 179 -3.70 -20.46 -15.57
CA LEU A 179 -3.99 -19.58 -16.69
C LEU A 179 -3.27 -18.24 -16.53
N HIS A 180 -3.29 -17.67 -15.31
CA HIS A 180 -2.59 -16.43 -15.01
C HIS A 180 -1.08 -16.56 -15.26
N LEU A 181 -0.45 -17.63 -14.77
CA LEU A 181 0.97 -17.89 -14.98
C LEU A 181 1.30 -17.98 -16.48
N HIS A 182 0.47 -18.65 -17.27
CA HIS A 182 0.68 -18.73 -18.72
C HIS A 182 0.60 -17.35 -19.38
N LEU A 183 -0.44 -16.56 -19.06
CA LEU A 183 -0.59 -15.20 -19.58
C LEU A 183 0.58 -14.31 -19.17
N GLU A 184 1.05 -14.42 -17.92
CA GLU A 184 2.16 -13.64 -17.40
C GLU A 184 3.47 -13.92 -18.17
N ILE A 185 3.72 -15.19 -18.54
CA ILE A 185 4.86 -15.55 -19.40
C ILE A 185 4.75 -14.88 -20.77
N LEU A 186 3.57 -14.95 -21.41
CA LEU A 186 3.35 -14.37 -22.75
C LEU A 186 3.49 -12.84 -22.74
N LEU A 187 3.04 -12.20 -21.67
CA LEU A 187 3.09 -10.75 -21.50
C LEU A 187 4.46 -10.22 -21.06
N ALA A 188 5.31 -11.05 -20.45
CA ALA A 188 6.64 -10.64 -19.98
C ALA A 188 7.70 -10.57 -21.09
N PHE A 189 7.41 -11.01 -22.32
CA PHE A 189 8.34 -10.86 -23.44
C PHE A 189 8.60 -9.38 -23.77
N PRO A 190 9.82 -8.99 -24.18
CA PRO A 190 10.09 -7.60 -24.58
C PRO A 190 9.16 -7.09 -25.68
N GLU A 191 8.79 -8.00 -26.60
CA GLU A 191 7.63 -7.84 -27.47
C GLU A 191 6.54 -8.79 -26.97
N PRO A 192 5.50 -8.29 -26.26
CA PRO A 192 4.46 -9.14 -25.69
C PRO A 192 3.75 -9.96 -26.77
N LYS A 193 3.55 -11.25 -26.50
CA LYS A 193 2.85 -12.19 -27.40
C LYS A 193 1.33 -12.04 -27.29
N LEU A 194 0.83 -10.86 -27.65
CA LEU A 194 -0.56 -10.47 -27.42
C LEU A 194 -1.58 -11.35 -28.16
N GLU A 195 -1.31 -11.74 -29.41
CA GLU A 195 -2.22 -12.59 -30.19
C GLU A 195 -2.37 -13.99 -29.58
N GLU A 196 -1.26 -14.61 -29.16
CA GLU A 196 -1.28 -15.90 -28.45
C GLU A 196 -2.07 -15.79 -27.12
N ALA A 197 -1.89 -14.69 -26.39
CA ALA A 197 -2.64 -14.43 -25.16
C ALA A 197 -4.14 -14.23 -25.42
N TYR A 198 -4.51 -13.55 -26.51
CA TYR A 198 -5.89 -13.36 -26.92
C TYR A 198 -6.56 -14.67 -27.33
N GLU A 199 -5.88 -15.52 -28.12
CA GLU A 199 -6.39 -16.84 -28.48
C GLU A 199 -6.65 -17.70 -27.23
N LEU A 200 -5.74 -17.67 -26.26
CA LEU A 200 -5.88 -18.39 -24.99
C LEU A 200 -7.13 -17.93 -24.21
N LEU A 201 -7.37 -16.62 -24.17
CA LEU A 201 -8.53 -15.96 -23.51
C LEU A 201 -9.84 -16.09 -24.29
N SER A 202 -9.79 -16.54 -25.55
CA SER A 202 -10.96 -16.65 -26.42
C SER A 202 -11.69 -17.99 -26.28
N THR A 203 -11.15 -18.94 -25.52
CA THR A 203 -11.74 -20.27 -25.27
C THR A 203 -12.93 -20.22 -24.31
N ASP A 204 -13.87 -21.17 -24.40
CA ASP A 204 -15.04 -21.19 -23.51
C ASP A 204 -14.66 -21.45 -22.04
N GLU A 205 -13.60 -22.23 -21.81
CA GLU A 205 -13.04 -22.53 -20.49
C GLU A 205 -12.42 -21.29 -19.85
N SER A 206 -11.59 -20.55 -20.59
CA SER A 206 -10.96 -19.32 -20.08
C SER A 206 -12.00 -18.26 -19.72
N ARG A 207 -13.08 -18.10 -20.51
CA ARG A 207 -14.14 -17.12 -20.22
C ARG A 207 -14.78 -17.36 -18.85
N LYS A 208 -15.09 -18.62 -18.51
CA LYS A 208 -15.62 -19.00 -17.18
C LYS A 208 -14.64 -18.71 -16.04
N MET A 209 -13.34 -18.92 -16.29
CA MET A 209 -12.31 -18.62 -15.30
C MET A 209 -12.13 -17.11 -15.09
N VAL A 210 -12.22 -16.32 -16.15
CA VAL A 210 -12.16 -14.86 -16.08
C VAL A 210 -13.33 -14.30 -15.28
N GLU A 211 -14.54 -14.84 -15.45
CA GLU A 211 -15.72 -14.41 -14.67
C GLU A 211 -15.57 -14.67 -13.16
N SER A 212 -14.77 -15.67 -12.78
CA SER A 212 -14.54 -16.04 -11.37
C SER A 212 -13.26 -15.44 -10.76
N SER A 213 -12.41 -14.79 -11.56
CA SER A 213 -11.10 -14.26 -11.11
C SER A 213 -10.86 -12.84 -11.59
N LEU A 214 -10.80 -11.90 -10.63
CA LEU A 214 -10.53 -10.48 -10.91
C LEU A 214 -9.14 -10.26 -11.53
N ALA A 215 -8.13 -11.01 -11.10
CA ALA A 215 -6.77 -10.91 -11.63
C ALA A 215 -6.70 -11.33 -13.10
N LEU A 216 -7.44 -12.37 -13.49
CA LEU A 216 -7.55 -12.78 -14.90
C LEU A 216 -8.33 -11.76 -15.73
N ASP A 217 -9.42 -11.21 -15.18
CA ASP A 217 -10.21 -10.19 -15.88
C ASP A 217 -9.41 -8.91 -16.09
N GLU A 218 -8.51 -8.56 -15.17
CA GLU A 218 -7.53 -7.49 -15.36
C GLU A 218 -6.58 -7.78 -16.53
N LYS A 219 -5.92 -8.95 -16.54
CA LYS A 219 -5.03 -9.34 -17.63
C LYS A 219 -5.75 -9.38 -18.97
N ARG A 220 -6.99 -9.89 -19.01
CA ARG A 220 -7.83 -9.90 -20.21
C ARG A 220 -8.09 -8.49 -20.73
N ARG A 221 -8.48 -7.56 -19.86
CA ARG A 221 -8.66 -6.15 -20.24
C ARG A 221 -7.38 -5.60 -20.85
N THR A 222 -6.24 -5.74 -20.17
CA THR A 222 -4.95 -5.27 -20.67
C THR A 222 -4.65 -5.80 -22.08
N VAL A 223 -4.77 -7.13 -22.29
CA VAL A 223 -4.56 -7.77 -23.60
C VAL A 223 -5.48 -7.18 -24.68
N TRP A 224 -6.78 -7.04 -24.39
CA TRP A 224 -7.75 -6.52 -25.36
C TRP A 224 -7.51 -5.05 -25.69
N PHE A 225 -7.16 -4.23 -24.70
CA PHE A 225 -6.82 -2.81 -24.92
C PHE A 225 -5.54 -2.66 -25.75
N ASP A 226 -4.50 -3.43 -25.44
CA ASP A 226 -3.21 -3.37 -26.16
C ASP A 226 -3.34 -3.85 -27.62
N LEU A 227 -4.22 -4.80 -27.90
CA LEU A 227 -4.57 -5.23 -29.27
C LEU A 227 -5.56 -4.30 -29.99
N GLY A 228 -6.07 -3.25 -29.33
CA GLY A 228 -7.08 -2.36 -29.90
C GLY A 228 -8.45 -3.00 -30.11
N LYS A 229 -8.78 -4.09 -29.38
CA LYS A 229 -10.06 -4.81 -29.44
C LYS A 229 -11.19 -4.08 -28.69
N TYR A 230 -11.30 -2.77 -28.89
CA TYR A 230 -12.22 -1.92 -28.16
C TYR A 230 -13.70 -2.30 -28.39
N GLY A 231 -14.06 -2.74 -29.60
CA GLY A 231 -15.43 -3.16 -29.90
C GLY A 231 -15.87 -4.39 -29.08
N GLU A 232 -14.98 -5.36 -28.89
CA GLU A 232 -15.25 -6.56 -28.11
C GLU A 232 -15.40 -6.22 -26.62
N GLU A 233 -14.50 -5.37 -26.09
CA GLU A 233 -14.58 -4.90 -24.70
C GLU A 233 -15.86 -4.11 -24.44
N ARG A 234 -16.25 -3.25 -25.38
CA ARG A 234 -17.50 -2.47 -25.30
C ARG A 234 -18.71 -3.40 -25.22
N ASN A 235 -18.78 -4.39 -26.11
CA ASN A 235 -19.90 -5.33 -26.15
C ASN A 235 -19.97 -6.22 -24.91
N LEU A 236 -18.82 -6.66 -24.38
CA LEU A 236 -18.80 -7.46 -23.16
C LEU A 236 -19.22 -6.63 -21.94
N SER A 237 -18.64 -5.45 -21.76
CA SER A 237 -18.97 -4.56 -20.64
C SER A 237 -20.43 -4.10 -20.70
N GLN A 238 -20.96 -3.77 -21.88
CA GLN A 238 -22.37 -3.44 -22.06
C GLN A 238 -23.29 -4.60 -21.62
N ARG A 239 -23.03 -5.83 -22.07
CA ARG A 239 -23.83 -7.01 -21.66
C ARG A 239 -23.80 -7.22 -20.15
N ARG A 240 -22.62 -7.15 -19.52
CA ARG A 240 -22.49 -7.27 -18.05
C ARG A 240 -23.33 -6.21 -17.34
N LEU A 241 -23.28 -4.96 -17.79
CA LEU A 241 -24.07 -3.87 -17.22
C LEU A 241 -25.59 -4.08 -17.42
N GLU A 242 -26.02 -4.63 -18.55
CA GLU A 242 -27.43 -4.98 -18.82
C GLU A 242 -27.93 -6.11 -17.90
N GLU A 243 -27.08 -7.12 -17.67
CA GLU A 243 -27.32 -8.27 -16.78
C GLU A 243 -27.33 -7.89 -15.28
N GLY A 244 -26.91 -6.67 -14.94
CA GLY A 244 -26.97 -6.14 -13.58
C GLY A 244 -25.63 -6.02 -12.87
N ASP A 245 -24.49 -6.22 -13.54
CA ASP A 245 -23.18 -5.90 -12.99
C ASP A 245 -23.09 -4.39 -12.74
N ARG A 246 -22.68 -4.01 -11.53
CA ARG A 246 -22.50 -2.61 -11.10
C ARG A 246 -21.08 -2.34 -10.62
N ASN A 247 -20.14 -3.21 -10.95
CA ASN A 247 -18.73 -2.95 -10.72
C ASN A 247 -18.27 -1.71 -11.50
N TRP A 248 -17.61 -0.77 -10.81
CA TRP A 248 -17.09 0.45 -11.43
C TRP A 248 -16.11 0.15 -12.57
N LEU A 249 -15.34 -0.94 -12.49
CA LEU A 249 -14.45 -1.36 -13.57
C LEU A 249 -15.20 -1.69 -14.86
N SER A 250 -16.42 -2.24 -14.78
CA SER A 250 -17.26 -2.53 -15.95
C SER A 250 -17.74 -1.24 -16.63
N PHE A 251 -18.08 -0.20 -15.84
CA PHE A 251 -18.37 1.13 -16.36
C PHE A 251 -17.13 1.77 -17.00
N LEU A 252 -15.97 1.69 -16.34
CA LEU A 252 -14.72 2.22 -16.88
C LEU A 252 -14.32 1.51 -18.17
N SER A 253 -14.44 0.18 -18.25
CA SER A 253 -14.23 -0.60 -19.47
C SER A 253 -15.12 -0.14 -20.61
N TYR A 254 -16.42 0.05 -20.35
CA TYR A 254 -17.37 0.54 -21.34
C TYR A 254 -17.00 1.94 -21.83
N LEU A 255 -16.65 2.85 -20.93
CA LEU A 255 -16.25 4.22 -21.29
C LEU A 255 -14.88 4.29 -22.00
N ASN A 256 -13.89 3.53 -21.52
CA ASN A 256 -12.55 3.47 -22.11
C ASN A 256 -12.60 2.89 -23.53
N SER A 257 -13.36 1.82 -23.74
CA SER A 257 -13.56 1.23 -25.07
C SER A 257 -14.30 2.18 -26.02
N THR A 258 -15.31 2.90 -25.54
CA THR A 258 -15.98 3.97 -26.32
C THR A 258 -14.99 4.98 -26.87
N ILE A 259 -14.11 5.49 -26.00
CA ILE A 259 -13.13 6.51 -26.36
C ILE A 259 -12.02 5.92 -27.24
N GLY A 260 -11.60 4.68 -26.99
CA GLY A 260 -10.64 3.96 -27.83
C GLY A 260 -11.15 3.82 -29.27
N ILE A 261 -12.42 3.45 -29.47
CA ILE A 261 -13.06 3.40 -30.80
C ILE A 261 -13.05 4.78 -31.45
N ALA A 262 -13.44 5.82 -30.70
CA ALA A 262 -13.47 7.19 -31.21
C ALA A 262 -12.08 7.70 -31.62
N ALA A 263 -11.03 7.38 -30.84
CA ALA A 263 -9.66 7.77 -31.13
C ALA A 263 -9.03 7.00 -32.30
N SER A 264 -9.41 5.73 -32.49
CA SER A 264 -8.92 4.89 -33.60
C SER A 264 -9.56 5.24 -34.95
N SER A 265 -10.71 5.90 -34.94
CA SER A 265 -11.40 6.35 -36.15
C SER A 265 -10.72 7.61 -36.69
N SER A 266 -10.17 7.56 -37.91
CA SER A 266 -9.44 8.67 -38.52
C SER A 266 -10.28 9.96 -38.64
N LEU A 267 -9.59 11.12 -38.70
CA LEU A 267 -10.04 12.53 -38.69
C LEU A 267 -11.16 12.96 -39.68
N GLY A 268 -11.92 12.03 -40.28
CA GLY A 268 -13.09 12.29 -41.14
C GLY A 268 -14.42 11.73 -40.60
N ALA A 269 -14.46 11.28 -39.34
CA ALA A 269 -15.53 10.46 -38.75
C ALA A 269 -16.38 11.17 -37.68
N ASP A 270 -16.44 12.50 -37.67
CA ASP A 270 -17.12 13.28 -36.60
C ASP A 270 -18.58 12.86 -36.36
N ARG A 271 -19.32 12.52 -37.43
CA ARG A 271 -20.72 12.07 -37.30
C ARG A 271 -20.86 10.70 -36.65
N THR A 272 -19.94 9.77 -36.92
CA THR A 272 -19.94 8.44 -36.32
C THR A 272 -19.50 8.47 -34.86
N ILE A 273 -18.53 9.33 -34.51
CA ILE A 273 -18.11 9.55 -33.12
C ILE A 273 -19.26 10.17 -32.32
N GLN A 274 -19.94 11.18 -32.87
CA GLN A 274 -21.09 11.80 -32.23
C GLN A 274 -22.24 10.80 -32.02
N SER A 275 -22.51 9.93 -33.01
CA SER A 275 -23.49 8.85 -32.87
C SER A 275 -23.13 7.89 -31.74
N LEU A 276 -21.86 7.47 -31.65
CA LEU A 276 -21.38 6.55 -30.62
C LEU A 276 -21.47 7.16 -29.22
N LEU A 277 -21.12 8.43 -29.07
CA LEU A 277 -21.25 9.16 -27.79
C LEU A 277 -22.72 9.34 -27.40
N THR A 278 -23.59 9.61 -28.38
CA THR A 278 -25.03 9.70 -28.15
C THR A 278 -25.60 8.36 -27.69
N GLU A 279 -25.25 7.26 -28.34
CA GLU A 279 -25.63 5.89 -27.94
C GLU A 279 -25.15 5.55 -26.52
N THR A 280 -23.90 5.90 -26.22
CA THR A 280 -23.31 5.69 -24.89
C THR A 280 -24.09 6.50 -23.84
N SER A 281 -24.42 7.76 -24.13
CA SER A 281 -25.20 8.59 -23.23
C SER A 281 -26.63 8.06 -23.04
N THR A 282 -27.30 7.60 -24.09
CA THR A 282 -28.67 7.06 -23.97
C THR A 282 -28.69 5.77 -23.18
N PHE A 283 -27.71 4.89 -23.38
CA PHE A 283 -27.54 3.67 -22.60
C PHE A 283 -27.36 3.96 -21.11
N LEU A 284 -26.43 4.85 -20.74
CA LEU A 284 -26.17 5.20 -19.35
C LEU A 284 -27.35 5.93 -18.68
N ASN A 285 -28.08 6.77 -19.42
CA ASN A 285 -29.31 7.40 -18.93
C ASN A 285 -30.41 6.35 -18.66
N GLY A 286 -30.55 5.35 -19.53
CA GLY A 286 -31.47 4.23 -19.33
C GLY A 286 -31.12 3.41 -18.08
N LEU A 287 -29.83 3.10 -17.89
CA LEU A 287 -29.35 2.41 -16.69
C LEU A 287 -29.59 3.23 -15.42
N ALA A 288 -29.24 4.52 -15.41
CA ALA A 288 -29.44 5.39 -14.25
C ALA A 288 -30.93 5.51 -13.85
N THR A 289 -31.82 5.52 -14.84
CA THR A 289 -33.28 5.50 -14.60
C THR A 289 -33.75 4.18 -14.01
N LYS A 290 -33.24 3.05 -14.53
CA LYS A 290 -33.54 1.70 -14.04
C LYS A 290 -33.05 1.49 -12.60
N ASP A 291 -31.86 1.99 -12.30
CA ASP A 291 -31.21 1.83 -10.99
C ASP A 291 -31.77 2.79 -9.93
N GLY A 292 -32.22 3.97 -10.35
CA GLY A 292 -32.80 4.99 -9.47
C GLY A 292 -31.81 5.43 -8.39
N ARG A 293 -32.26 5.45 -7.12
CA ARG A 293 -31.42 5.75 -5.94
C ARG A 293 -30.77 4.52 -5.31
N LYS A 294 -31.00 3.31 -5.85
CA LYS A 294 -30.49 2.06 -5.27
C LYS A 294 -29.01 1.85 -5.58
N ASP A 295 -28.57 2.28 -6.75
CA ASP A 295 -27.19 2.18 -7.19
C ASP A 295 -26.73 3.52 -7.78
N ARG A 296 -25.51 3.94 -7.44
CA ARG A 296 -24.91 5.21 -7.89
C ARG A 296 -24.02 5.07 -9.12
N GLY A 297 -23.63 3.84 -9.51
CA GLY A 297 -22.65 3.56 -10.55
C GLY A 297 -23.03 4.16 -11.90
N ALA A 298 -24.28 3.97 -12.34
CA ALA A 298 -24.76 4.53 -13.60
C ALA A 298 -24.81 6.07 -13.58
N HIS A 299 -25.16 6.67 -12.43
CA HIS A 299 -25.14 8.13 -12.25
C HIS A 299 -23.72 8.70 -12.31
N LEU A 300 -22.76 8.01 -11.69
CA LEU A 300 -21.35 8.37 -11.76
C LEU A 300 -20.77 8.16 -13.16
N ALA A 301 -21.19 7.12 -13.88
CA ALA A 301 -20.75 6.88 -15.26
C ALA A 301 -21.21 8.00 -16.20
N ARG A 302 -22.40 8.58 -15.99
CA ARG A 302 -22.88 9.77 -16.72
C ARG A 302 -21.97 10.98 -16.47
N LEU A 303 -21.61 11.22 -15.21
CA LEU A 303 -20.67 12.29 -14.83
C LEU A 303 -19.27 12.07 -15.43
N GLU A 304 -18.78 10.83 -15.39
CA GLU A 304 -17.48 10.44 -15.94
C GLU A 304 -17.43 10.59 -17.46
N LEU A 305 -18.49 10.20 -18.18
CA LEU A 305 -18.61 10.46 -19.61
C LEU A 305 -18.55 11.97 -19.90
N ALA A 306 -19.35 12.77 -19.18
CA ALA A 306 -19.39 14.23 -19.35
C ALA A 306 -18.04 14.88 -19.06
N LYS A 307 -17.32 14.43 -18.01
CA LYS A 307 -15.96 14.87 -17.68
C LYS A 307 -14.97 14.63 -18.81
N ARG A 308 -14.98 13.42 -19.38
CA ARG A 308 -14.06 13.05 -20.46
C ARG A 308 -14.36 13.80 -21.75
N MET A 309 -15.63 14.01 -22.07
CA MET A 309 -16.05 14.84 -23.21
C MET A 309 -15.63 16.30 -23.04
N HIS A 310 -15.77 16.85 -21.82
CA HIS A 310 -15.33 18.20 -21.50
C HIS A 310 -13.81 18.38 -21.71
N ALA A 311 -13.00 17.38 -21.35
CA ALA A 311 -11.55 17.40 -21.57
C ALA A 311 -11.14 17.32 -23.05
N CYS A 312 -11.90 16.63 -23.90
CA CYS A 312 -11.58 16.46 -25.32
C CYS A 312 -12.09 17.61 -26.21
N THR A 313 -12.71 18.66 -25.67
CA THR A 313 -13.40 19.73 -26.44
C THR A 313 -14.42 19.23 -27.47
N LEU A 314 -14.79 17.95 -27.37
CA LEU A 314 -15.79 17.33 -28.23
C LEU A 314 -17.17 17.72 -27.69
N LEU A 315 -17.92 18.40 -28.55
CA LEU A 315 -19.26 18.96 -28.33
C LEU A 315 -20.11 18.19 -27.32
N LEU A 316 -20.32 18.80 -26.16
CA LEU A 316 -21.60 18.75 -25.47
C LEU A 316 -22.15 20.17 -25.43
N GLU A 317 -23.47 20.27 -25.44
CA GLU A 317 -24.19 21.50 -25.12
C GLU A 317 -23.55 22.17 -23.90
N GLN A 318 -23.32 23.48 -23.98
CA GLN A 318 -22.82 24.28 -22.85
C GLN A 318 -23.65 23.93 -21.60
N ASN A 319 -23.01 23.49 -20.52
CA ASN A 319 -23.57 23.16 -19.19
C ASN A 319 -24.03 21.71 -18.90
N GLY A 320 -23.73 20.72 -19.74
CA GLY A 320 -24.11 19.31 -19.48
C GLY A 320 -23.51 18.69 -18.19
N LEU A 321 -22.26 19.01 -17.84
CA LEU A 321 -21.64 18.48 -16.61
C LEU A 321 -22.27 19.09 -15.35
N LEU A 322 -22.47 20.41 -15.35
CA LEU A 322 -23.04 21.15 -14.21
C LEU A 322 -24.47 20.69 -13.90
N SER A 323 -25.29 20.41 -14.92
CA SER A 323 -26.65 19.91 -14.71
C SER A 323 -26.66 18.52 -14.08
N LEU A 324 -25.79 17.61 -14.55
CA LEU A 324 -25.63 16.27 -13.98
C LEU A 324 -25.13 16.32 -12.53
N MET A 325 -24.21 17.23 -12.19
CA MET A 325 -23.73 17.40 -10.82
C MET A 325 -24.86 17.86 -9.89
N LYS A 326 -25.70 18.80 -10.34
CA LYS A 326 -26.89 19.25 -9.60
C LYS A 326 -27.90 18.11 -9.41
N GLU A 327 -28.15 17.33 -10.45
CA GLU A 327 -29.00 16.12 -10.37
C GLU A 327 -28.46 15.13 -9.34
N TYR A 328 -27.14 14.90 -9.31
CA TYR A 328 -26.51 14.00 -8.36
C TYR A 328 -26.68 14.46 -6.90
N ILE A 329 -26.54 15.77 -6.62
CA ILE A 329 -26.81 16.35 -5.30
C ILE A 329 -28.25 16.05 -4.87
N VAL A 330 -29.23 16.29 -5.75
CA VAL A 330 -30.65 16.04 -5.42
C VAL A 330 -30.89 14.57 -5.04
N ASN A 331 -30.19 13.64 -5.69
CA ASN A 331 -30.39 12.21 -5.46
C ASN A 331 -29.62 11.63 -4.27
N PHE A 332 -28.42 12.14 -3.99
CA PHE A 332 -27.45 11.48 -3.10
C PHE A 332 -26.82 12.38 -2.02
N SER A 333 -27.19 13.65 -1.90
CA SER A 333 -26.63 14.55 -0.87
C SER A 333 -26.91 14.11 0.58
N ASP A 334 -27.91 13.26 0.79
CA ASP A 334 -28.21 12.61 2.07
C ASP A 334 -27.26 11.42 2.38
N LYS A 335 -26.24 11.17 1.55
CA LYS A 335 -25.24 10.11 1.70
C LYS A 335 -23.85 10.71 1.92
N ALA A 336 -23.11 10.15 2.87
CA ALA A 336 -21.77 10.62 3.25
C ALA A 336 -20.75 10.60 2.10
N CYS A 337 -20.96 9.75 1.09
CA CYS A 337 -20.06 9.60 -0.06
C CYS A 337 -20.19 10.71 -1.12
N CYS A 338 -21.27 11.50 -1.09
CA CYS A 338 -21.60 12.43 -2.17
C CYS A 338 -20.51 13.46 -2.46
N PHE A 339 -19.81 13.93 -1.43
CA PHE A 339 -18.67 14.84 -1.59
C PHE A 339 -17.51 14.18 -2.36
N GLU A 340 -17.07 13.00 -1.94
CA GLU A 340 -15.95 12.30 -2.59
C GLU A 340 -16.30 11.88 -4.02
N ASP A 341 -17.56 11.52 -4.24
CA ASP A 341 -18.09 11.20 -5.56
C ASP A 341 -18.06 12.42 -6.51
N LEU A 342 -18.37 13.62 -6.01
CA LEU A 342 -18.43 14.85 -6.82
C LEU A 342 -17.10 15.57 -6.98
N ARG A 343 -16.16 15.36 -6.05
CA ARG A 343 -14.86 16.03 -6.02
C ARG A 343 -14.10 15.96 -7.36
N PRO A 344 -13.94 14.80 -8.03
CA PRO A 344 -13.22 14.70 -9.30
C PRO A 344 -13.86 15.47 -10.46
N TYR A 345 -15.14 15.84 -10.36
CA TYR A 345 -15.87 16.60 -11.37
C TYR A 345 -15.83 18.10 -11.09
N VAL A 346 -15.83 18.48 -9.82
CA VAL A 346 -15.57 19.86 -9.39
C VAL A 346 -14.21 20.31 -9.93
N ASP A 347 -13.16 19.49 -9.78
CA ASP A 347 -11.79 19.85 -10.21
C ASP A 347 -11.66 20.26 -11.68
N VAL A 348 -12.52 19.73 -12.56
CA VAL A 348 -12.47 20.00 -14.01
C VAL A 348 -13.27 21.24 -14.42
N LEU A 349 -14.11 21.81 -13.53
CA LEU A 349 -14.81 23.06 -13.79
C LEU A 349 -13.78 24.19 -14.00
N SER A 350 -13.55 24.53 -15.26
CA SER A 350 -12.44 25.36 -15.72
C SER A 350 -12.88 26.78 -16.10
N SER A 351 -14.11 26.95 -16.58
CA SER A 351 -14.65 28.25 -16.90
C SER A 351 -15.10 28.99 -15.64
N GLU A 352 -14.71 30.26 -15.50
CA GLU A 352 -15.14 31.09 -14.35
C GLU A 352 -16.66 31.22 -14.27
N GLY A 353 -17.35 31.12 -15.41
CA GLY A 353 -18.81 31.10 -15.50
C GLY A 353 -19.44 29.86 -14.85
N GLU A 354 -18.95 28.65 -15.18
CA GLU A 354 -19.46 27.40 -14.60
C GLU A 354 -19.20 27.32 -13.10
N LEU A 355 -18.00 27.73 -12.66
CA LEU A 355 -17.66 27.74 -11.24
C LEU A 355 -18.54 28.72 -10.46
N LYS A 356 -18.78 29.92 -11.01
CA LYS A 356 -19.68 30.90 -10.38
C LYS A 356 -21.12 30.39 -10.30
N ALA A 357 -21.62 29.76 -11.36
CA ALA A 357 -22.96 29.17 -11.38
C ALA A 357 -23.09 27.99 -10.40
N TRP A 358 -22.03 27.21 -10.22
CA TRP A 358 -21.94 26.13 -9.23
C TRP A 358 -21.97 26.68 -7.80
N LEU A 359 -21.13 27.67 -7.48
CA LEU A 359 -21.11 28.32 -6.17
C LEU A 359 -22.45 28.96 -5.83
N GLN A 360 -23.09 29.65 -6.80
CA GLN A 360 -24.41 30.24 -6.61
C GLN A 360 -25.48 29.17 -6.29
N TYR A 361 -25.40 28.00 -6.93
CA TYR A 361 -26.32 26.90 -6.63
C TYR A 361 -26.13 26.36 -5.21
N LEU A 362 -24.89 26.22 -4.75
CA LEU A 362 -24.59 25.74 -3.40
C LEU A 362 -24.98 26.75 -2.31
N LEU A 363 -24.77 28.04 -2.54
CA LEU A 363 -25.07 29.11 -1.57
C LEU A 363 -26.56 29.26 -1.26
N VAL A 364 -27.44 28.85 -2.18
CA VAL A 364 -28.91 28.95 -2.02
C VAL A 364 -29.49 27.74 -1.27
N GLN A 365 -28.71 26.67 -1.05
CA GLN A 365 -29.20 25.49 -0.33
C GLN A 365 -29.41 25.82 1.15
N GLU A 366 -30.51 25.32 1.72
CA GLU A 366 -30.84 25.53 3.12
C GLU A 366 -29.96 24.66 4.04
N SER A 367 -29.48 25.26 5.13
CA SER A 367 -28.77 24.55 6.19
C SER A 367 -29.76 24.00 7.21
N ASN A 368 -29.71 22.69 7.46
CA ASN A 368 -30.59 22.02 8.42
C ASN A 368 -29.86 20.87 9.13
N VAL A 369 -29.79 20.94 10.45
CA VAL A 369 -29.11 19.94 11.30
C VAL A 369 -30.08 19.09 12.14
N ALA A 370 -31.39 19.22 11.93
CA ALA A 370 -32.41 18.61 12.78
C ALA A 370 -32.50 17.08 12.66
N THR A 371 -32.11 16.51 11.52
CA THR A 371 -32.16 15.06 11.27
C THR A 371 -30.86 14.60 10.62
N ALA A 372 -30.49 13.33 10.78
CA ALA A 372 -29.25 12.80 10.19
C ALA A 372 -29.17 12.98 8.65
N PRO A 373 -30.23 12.72 7.85
CA PRO A 373 -30.20 12.98 6.41
C PRO A 373 -30.02 14.46 6.07
N ALA A 374 -30.72 15.36 6.75
CA ALA A 374 -30.60 16.80 6.52
C ALA A 374 -29.21 17.34 6.91
N LEU A 375 -28.64 16.81 8.00
CA LEU A 375 -27.28 17.12 8.42
C LEU A 375 -26.26 16.69 7.37
N LEU A 376 -26.41 15.50 6.78
CA LEU A 376 -25.52 15.01 5.71
C LEU A 376 -25.61 15.87 4.44
N GLN A 377 -26.82 16.36 4.10
CA GLN A 377 -27.00 17.30 3.01
C GLN A 377 -26.26 18.61 3.27
N THR A 378 -26.46 19.18 4.47
CA THR A 378 -25.78 20.39 4.92
C THR A 378 -24.26 20.22 4.87
N LEU A 379 -23.75 19.11 5.40
CA LEU A 379 -22.33 18.75 5.38
C LEU A 379 -21.77 18.66 3.96
N THR A 380 -22.48 17.96 3.07
CA THR A 380 -22.06 17.79 1.67
C THR A 380 -21.96 19.15 0.99
N VAL A 381 -22.99 20.00 1.15
CA VAL A 381 -22.99 21.37 0.60
C VAL A 381 -21.86 22.21 1.19
N SER A 382 -21.65 22.21 2.51
CA SER A 382 -20.58 22.97 3.16
C SER A 382 -19.19 22.54 2.69
N LYS A 383 -18.94 21.23 2.55
CA LYS A 383 -17.67 20.70 2.02
C LYS A 383 -17.46 21.12 0.57
N LEU A 384 -18.48 20.95 -0.29
CA LEU A 384 -18.41 21.34 -1.71
C LEU A 384 -18.23 22.85 -1.87
N LEU A 385 -18.90 23.66 -1.05
CA LEU A 385 -18.79 25.11 -1.05
C LEU A 385 -17.36 25.53 -0.72
N ARG A 386 -16.80 25.01 0.39
CA ARG A 386 -15.42 25.32 0.80
C ARG A 386 -14.40 24.85 -0.25
N TYR A 387 -14.53 23.62 -0.73
CA TYR A 387 -13.62 23.04 -1.73
C TYR A 387 -13.68 23.79 -3.08
N SER A 388 -14.83 24.37 -3.43
CA SER A 388 -15.01 25.08 -4.70
C SER A 388 -14.51 26.53 -4.69
N GLN A 389 -14.29 27.14 -3.53
CA GLN A 389 -13.83 28.54 -3.38
C GLN A 389 -12.35 28.71 -3.76
N ARG A 390 -11.93 29.96 -4.06
CA ARG A 390 -10.51 30.33 -4.28
C ARG A 390 -9.96 31.10 -3.08
N SER A 391 -8.84 30.63 -2.51
CA SER A 391 -8.27 31.14 -1.24
C SER A 391 -7.88 32.63 -1.24
N SER A 392 -7.46 33.22 -2.37
CA SER A 392 -6.92 34.60 -2.39
C SER A 392 -7.94 35.70 -2.69
N VAL A 393 -9.13 35.36 -3.18
CA VAL A 393 -10.13 36.34 -3.66
C VAL A 393 -11.33 36.43 -2.71
N ASP A 394 -11.67 35.34 -2.01
CA ASP A 394 -12.95 35.20 -1.31
C ASP A 394 -12.87 35.16 0.23
N SER A 395 -11.67 35.17 0.84
CA SER A 395 -11.50 34.98 2.29
C SER A 395 -10.52 35.95 2.94
N SER A 396 -11.01 36.73 3.90
CA SER A 396 -10.18 37.40 4.91
C SER A 396 -10.04 36.54 6.17
N PRO A 397 -8.99 36.72 7.01
CA PRO A 397 -8.81 35.94 8.23
C PRO A 397 -10.03 35.97 9.16
N LEU A 398 -10.64 37.15 9.33
CA LEU A 398 -11.86 37.34 10.12
C LEU A 398 -13.07 36.59 9.54
N SER A 399 -13.15 36.48 8.20
CA SER A 399 -14.21 35.72 7.54
C SER A 399 -14.03 34.21 7.76
N GLU A 400 -12.80 33.70 7.72
CA GLU A 400 -12.50 32.31 8.02
C GLU A 400 -12.78 31.98 9.50
N GLU A 401 -12.40 32.83 10.44
CA GLU A 401 -12.74 32.65 11.85
C GLU A 401 -14.26 32.61 12.08
N ALA A 402 -15.00 33.54 11.47
CA ALA A 402 -16.46 33.58 11.56
C ALA A 402 -17.10 32.29 11.01
N ARG A 403 -16.59 31.76 9.89
CA ARG A 403 -17.00 30.46 9.33
C ARG A 403 -16.67 29.30 10.25
N GLY A 404 -15.46 29.31 10.84
CA GLY A 404 -15.04 28.31 11.83
C GLY A 404 -15.99 28.26 13.03
N ILE A 405 -16.36 29.42 13.57
CA ILE A 405 -17.32 29.54 14.67
C ILE A 405 -18.71 29.07 14.25
N GLN A 406 -19.18 29.42 13.04
CA GLN A 406 -20.47 28.98 12.54
C GLN A 406 -20.55 27.45 12.43
N HIS A 407 -19.57 26.81 11.81
CA HIS A 407 -19.51 25.35 11.71
C HIS A 407 -19.46 24.68 13.09
N PHE A 408 -18.74 25.26 14.05
CA PHE A 408 -18.70 24.72 15.41
C PHE A 408 -20.03 24.87 16.15
N ARG A 409 -20.76 25.97 15.96
CA ARG A 409 -22.12 26.12 16.51
C ARG A 409 -23.07 25.06 15.94
N SER A 410 -23.04 24.85 14.63
CA SER A 410 -23.83 23.79 13.98
C SER A 410 -23.41 22.41 14.45
N TYR A 411 -22.12 22.17 14.73
CA TYR A 411 -21.65 20.92 15.34
C TYR A 411 -22.27 20.69 16.73
N LEU A 412 -22.22 21.70 17.61
CA LEU A 412 -22.78 21.60 18.96
C LEU A 412 -24.30 21.33 18.93
N GLU A 413 -25.02 22.01 18.04
CA GLU A 413 -26.45 21.79 17.83
C GLU A 413 -26.74 20.38 17.32
N ALA A 414 -26.03 19.93 16.28
CA ALA A 414 -26.21 18.62 15.68
C ALA A 414 -25.91 17.47 16.67
N VAL A 415 -24.85 17.58 17.47
CA VAL A 415 -24.52 16.60 18.52
C VAL A 415 -25.65 16.52 19.55
N GLY A 416 -26.25 17.65 19.93
CA GLY A 416 -27.36 17.71 20.87
C GLY A 416 -28.68 17.12 20.34
N LEU A 417 -28.87 17.10 19.02
CA LEU A 417 -30.11 16.63 18.39
C LEU A 417 -30.03 15.18 17.89
N VAL A 418 -28.90 14.79 17.29
CA VAL A 418 -28.75 13.54 16.53
C VAL A 418 -27.69 12.61 17.16
N GLY A 419 -26.89 13.11 18.12
CA GLY A 419 -25.68 12.44 18.59
C GLY A 419 -25.69 11.91 20.02
N LEU A 420 -26.82 12.00 20.75
CA LEU A 420 -26.88 11.71 22.18
C LEU A 420 -26.90 10.21 22.54
N ASP A 421 -27.56 9.39 21.72
CA ASP A 421 -27.82 7.97 22.00
C ASP A 421 -26.95 7.01 21.16
N LEU A 422 -25.71 7.40 20.87
CA LEU A 422 -24.78 6.59 20.07
C LEU A 422 -23.89 5.72 20.97
N GLU A 423 -23.55 4.52 20.49
CA GLU A 423 -22.57 3.68 21.18
C GLU A 423 -21.18 4.33 21.15
N SER A 424 -20.33 4.01 22.13
CA SER A 424 -18.99 4.60 22.22
C SER A 424 -18.10 4.35 21.00
N THR A 425 -18.41 3.29 20.22
CA THR A 425 -17.69 2.92 18.99
C THR A 425 -18.21 3.61 17.73
N GLU A 426 -19.41 4.20 17.78
CA GLU A 426 -20.00 4.88 16.63
C GLU A 426 -19.45 6.30 16.49
N LEU A 427 -19.24 6.71 15.24
CA LEU A 427 -18.81 8.07 14.93
C LEU A 427 -20.01 9.02 14.99
N GLN A 428 -19.78 10.25 15.41
CA GLN A 428 -20.83 11.26 15.41
C GLN A 428 -21.15 11.67 13.96
N PRO A 429 -22.44 11.71 13.55
CA PRO A 429 -22.83 12.15 12.20
C PRO A 429 -22.36 13.57 11.86
N ALA A 430 -22.14 14.40 12.89
CA ALA A 430 -21.69 15.77 12.76
C ALA A 430 -20.16 15.94 12.69
N ASP A 431 -19.36 14.88 12.82
CA ASP A 431 -17.90 14.98 13.00
C ASP A 431 -17.19 15.85 11.94
N ASP A 432 -17.66 15.81 10.71
CA ASP A 432 -17.05 16.57 9.62
C ASP A 432 -17.32 18.09 9.73
N LEU A 433 -18.33 18.54 10.51
CA LEU A 433 -18.50 19.96 10.85
C LEU A 433 -17.38 20.46 11.76
N ALA A 434 -16.91 19.60 12.69
CA ALA A 434 -15.76 19.93 13.53
C ALA A 434 -14.46 19.99 12.71
N LEU A 435 -14.30 19.09 11.72
CA LEU A 435 -13.19 19.17 10.76
C LEU A 435 -13.25 20.46 9.93
N LEU A 436 -14.41 20.80 9.37
CA LEU A 436 -14.60 22.04 8.61
C LEU A 436 -14.29 23.27 9.45
N SER A 437 -14.72 23.29 10.71
CA SER A 437 -14.42 24.34 11.66
C SER A 437 -12.92 24.49 11.89
N ALA A 438 -12.23 23.38 12.20
CA ALA A 438 -10.78 23.37 12.39
C ALA A 438 -10.02 23.79 11.11
N SER A 439 -10.45 23.33 9.93
CA SER A 439 -9.85 23.73 8.65
C SER A 439 -9.98 25.23 8.38
N SER A 440 -11.11 25.87 8.76
CA SER A 440 -11.28 27.32 8.68
C SER A 440 -10.30 28.06 9.59
N PHE A 441 -10.13 27.60 10.84
CA PHE A 441 -9.15 28.21 11.75
C PHE A 441 -7.70 28.02 11.29
N VAL A 442 -7.36 26.86 10.71
CA VAL A 442 -6.03 26.65 10.12
C VAL A 442 -5.80 27.60 8.94
N GLN A 443 -6.79 27.79 8.07
CA GLN A 443 -6.69 28.77 6.98
C GLN A 443 -6.49 30.19 7.52
N ALA A 444 -7.28 30.59 8.52
CA ALA A 444 -7.13 31.90 9.16
C ALA A 444 -5.73 32.11 9.73
N TRP A 445 -5.13 31.07 10.34
CA TRP A 445 -3.76 31.12 10.85
C TRP A 445 -2.70 31.27 9.75
N VAL A 446 -2.84 30.54 8.63
CA VAL A 446 -1.89 30.63 7.51
C VAL A 446 -1.75 32.08 7.02
N ASP A 447 -2.86 32.81 6.96
CA ASP A 447 -2.89 34.19 6.51
C ASP A 447 -2.24 35.17 7.52
N ILE A 448 -2.12 34.80 8.80
CA ILE A 448 -1.59 35.64 9.89
C ILE A 448 -0.41 34.99 10.64
N ILE A 449 0.31 34.07 10.01
CA ILE A 449 1.28 33.17 10.67
C ILE A 449 2.34 33.89 11.51
N VAL A 450 2.70 35.12 11.15
CA VAL A 450 3.71 35.94 11.85
C VAL A 450 3.12 36.67 13.07
N GLU A 451 1.81 36.88 13.10
CA GLU A 451 1.15 37.77 14.06
C GLU A 451 0.59 37.03 15.28
N SER A 452 -0.02 35.87 15.09
CA SER A 452 -0.73 35.18 16.18
C SER A 452 -0.93 33.69 15.95
N CYS A 453 -0.88 32.93 17.04
CA CYS A 453 -1.25 31.51 17.08
C CYS A 453 -2.69 31.27 17.57
N THR A 454 -3.48 32.33 17.82
CA THR A 454 -4.85 32.20 18.36
C THR A 454 -5.75 31.27 17.54
N PRO A 455 -5.76 31.31 16.18
CA PRO A 455 -6.63 30.41 15.42
C PRO A 455 -6.23 28.94 15.58
N LEU A 456 -4.94 28.61 15.72
CA LEU A 456 -4.52 27.23 16.03
C LEU A 456 -5.03 26.75 17.39
N HIS A 457 -5.04 27.62 18.41
CA HIS A 457 -5.62 27.28 19.71
C HIS A 457 -7.13 27.05 19.59
N GLN A 458 -7.84 27.84 18.78
CA GLN A 458 -9.27 27.63 18.51
C GLN A 458 -9.51 26.28 17.81
N ALA A 459 -8.68 25.94 16.83
CA ALA A 459 -8.73 24.63 16.17
C ALA A 459 -8.52 23.48 17.17
N ILE A 460 -7.54 23.59 18.08
CA ILE A 460 -7.32 22.61 19.14
C ILE A 460 -8.56 22.46 20.02
N VAL A 461 -9.14 23.56 20.51
CA VAL A 461 -10.32 23.51 21.39
C VAL A 461 -11.47 22.77 20.73
N VAL A 462 -11.73 23.05 19.45
CA VAL A 462 -12.78 22.36 18.67
C VAL A 462 -12.47 20.87 18.56
N LEU A 463 -11.25 20.51 18.15
CA LEU A 463 -10.88 19.12 17.90
C LEU A 463 -10.77 18.28 19.19
N GLU A 464 -10.32 18.86 20.31
CA GLU A 464 -10.30 18.18 21.60
C GLU A 464 -11.71 17.93 22.13
N TYR A 465 -12.58 18.95 22.04
CA TYR A 465 -13.98 18.79 22.40
C TYR A 465 -14.65 17.72 21.53
N ALA A 466 -14.46 17.77 20.21
CA ALA A 466 -15.03 16.79 19.30
C ALA A 466 -14.46 15.38 19.53
N SER A 467 -13.17 15.26 19.84
CA SER A 467 -12.53 13.98 20.19
C SER A 467 -13.06 13.37 21.49
N SER A 468 -13.58 14.19 22.42
CA SER A 468 -14.24 13.70 23.63
C SER A 468 -15.63 13.11 23.34
N ARG A 469 -16.27 13.54 22.24
CA ARG A 469 -17.59 13.06 21.79
C ARG A 469 -17.49 11.90 20.79
N SER A 470 -16.46 11.88 19.97
CA SER A 470 -16.19 10.85 18.95
C SER A 470 -14.77 10.33 19.11
N VAL A 471 -14.59 9.40 20.05
CA VAL A 471 -13.26 8.93 20.50
C VAL A 471 -12.48 8.23 19.39
N HIS A 472 -13.18 7.59 18.46
CA HIS A 472 -12.58 6.77 17.40
C HIS A 472 -12.41 7.51 16.06
N LYS A 473 -12.81 8.79 15.96
CA LYS A 473 -12.56 9.60 14.76
C LYS A 473 -11.07 9.94 14.64
N TYR A 474 -10.34 9.12 13.89
CA TYR A 474 -8.89 9.23 13.75
C TYR A 474 -8.43 10.54 13.10
N GLN A 475 -9.26 11.14 12.22
CA GLN A 475 -8.93 12.40 11.55
C GLN A 475 -8.72 13.54 12.54
N PHE A 476 -9.50 13.60 13.63
CA PHE A 476 -9.31 14.60 14.67
C PHE A 476 -7.94 14.45 15.33
N ARG A 477 -7.54 13.22 15.63
CA ARG A 477 -6.26 12.92 16.27
C ARG A 477 -5.09 13.25 15.35
N LEU A 478 -5.16 12.85 14.09
CA LEU A 478 -4.11 13.16 13.10
C LEU A 478 -3.94 14.66 12.89
N LEU A 479 -5.04 15.42 12.83
CA LEU A 479 -4.98 16.87 12.69
C LEU A 479 -4.46 17.54 13.98
N LEU A 480 -4.90 17.07 15.16
CA LEU A 480 -4.36 17.51 16.45
C LEU A 480 -2.85 17.26 16.56
N VAL A 481 -2.36 16.10 16.13
CA VAL A 481 -0.92 15.78 16.09
C VAL A 481 -0.18 16.86 15.31
N ARG A 482 -0.63 17.19 14.09
CA ARG A 482 0.04 18.21 13.26
C ARG A 482 -0.02 19.61 13.88
N ILE A 483 -1.18 20.03 14.42
CA ILE A 483 -1.33 21.35 15.03
C ILE A 483 -0.49 21.47 16.32
N TYR A 484 -0.43 20.42 17.15
CA TYR A 484 0.41 20.41 18.35
C TYR A 484 1.89 20.49 18.00
N LEU A 485 2.34 19.81 16.93
CA LEU A 485 3.73 19.91 16.47
C LEU A 485 4.07 21.32 15.99
N LEU A 486 3.16 22.00 15.28
CA LEU A 486 3.35 23.41 14.89
C LEU A 486 3.53 24.34 16.09
N LEU A 487 2.86 24.05 17.20
CA LEU A 487 2.98 24.79 18.46
C LEU A 487 4.14 24.32 19.35
N GLY A 488 4.91 23.32 18.92
CA GLY A 488 6.01 22.73 19.69
C GLY A 488 5.58 21.81 20.85
N ALA A 489 4.29 21.47 20.95
CA ALA A 489 3.72 20.64 22.01
C ALA A 489 3.83 19.13 21.69
N HIS A 490 5.05 18.62 21.50
CA HIS A 490 5.30 17.26 21.03
C HIS A 490 4.76 16.15 21.95
N SER A 491 4.75 16.34 23.28
CA SER A 491 4.26 15.34 24.24
C SER A 491 2.75 15.09 24.09
N LEU A 492 1.97 16.16 23.86
CA LEU A 492 0.54 16.07 23.54
C LEU A 492 0.32 15.44 22.17
N ALA A 493 1.12 15.81 21.16
CA ALA A 493 1.07 15.17 19.84
C ALA A 493 1.30 13.65 19.96
N LEU A 494 2.34 13.22 20.67
CA LEU A 494 2.65 11.81 20.88
C LEU A 494 1.53 11.07 21.63
N GLN A 495 0.87 11.71 22.61
CA GLN A 495 -0.28 11.12 23.30
C GLN A 495 -1.44 10.84 22.34
N HIS A 496 -1.75 11.76 21.43
CA HIS A 496 -2.79 11.55 20.42
C HIS A 496 -2.38 10.49 19.40
N TYR A 497 -1.11 10.47 19.00
CA TYR A 497 -0.55 9.46 18.10
C TYR A 497 -0.65 8.05 18.70
N LYS A 498 -0.21 7.84 19.95
CA LYS A 498 -0.29 6.53 20.63
C LYS A 498 -1.71 6.02 20.80
N ARG A 499 -2.70 6.91 20.94
CA ARG A 499 -4.12 6.54 20.98
C ARG A 499 -4.65 5.97 19.66
N LEU A 500 -4.01 6.26 18.52
CA LEU A 500 -4.36 5.66 17.23
C LEU A 500 -4.01 4.17 17.17
N ARG A 501 -3.11 3.68 18.04
CA ARG A 501 -2.66 2.28 18.08
C ARG A 501 -2.19 1.78 16.71
N ILE A 502 -1.32 2.58 16.08
CA ILE A 502 -0.65 2.24 14.81
C ILE A 502 0.10 0.92 14.96
N LYS A 503 -0.06 0.01 14.00
CA LYS A 503 0.56 -1.32 13.99
C LYS A 503 1.01 -1.73 12.61
N SER A 504 2.08 -2.54 12.57
CA SER A 504 2.54 -3.25 11.36
C SER A 504 2.68 -2.28 10.17
N VAL A 505 2.07 -2.56 9.01
CA VAL A 505 2.12 -1.74 7.79
C VAL A 505 1.70 -0.29 7.98
N GLN A 506 0.96 0.04 9.04
CA GLN A 506 0.61 1.43 9.32
C GLN A 506 1.82 2.26 9.78
N HIS A 507 2.89 1.65 10.30
CA HIS A 507 4.12 2.38 10.59
C HIS A 507 4.79 2.87 9.30
N GLU A 508 4.76 2.09 8.22
CA GLU A 508 5.26 2.51 6.90
C GLU A 508 4.51 3.75 6.39
N THR A 509 3.20 3.79 6.55
CA THR A 509 2.37 4.82 5.93
C THR A 509 2.15 6.06 6.82
N LEU A 510 2.08 5.90 8.16
CA LEU A 510 1.60 6.93 9.09
C LEU A 510 2.63 7.41 10.13
N SER A 511 3.76 6.73 10.32
CA SER A 511 4.76 7.18 11.32
C SER A 511 5.39 8.53 10.98
N HIS A 512 5.30 8.95 9.72
CA HIS A 512 5.72 10.27 9.27
C HIS A 512 4.98 11.42 9.98
N PHE A 513 3.80 11.20 10.57
CA PHE A 513 3.07 12.23 11.31
C PHE A 513 3.79 12.69 12.59
N ILE A 514 4.63 11.84 13.18
CA ILE A 514 5.30 12.13 14.46
C ILE A 514 6.83 12.05 14.34
N LEU A 515 7.34 11.08 13.59
CA LEU A 515 8.78 10.82 13.51
C LEU A 515 9.49 11.69 12.48
N THR A 516 8.77 12.23 11.49
CA THR A 516 9.37 13.18 10.53
C THR A 516 9.80 14.44 11.27
N ARG A 517 11.12 14.69 11.31
CA ARG A 517 11.74 15.80 12.07
C ARG A 517 11.56 15.68 13.59
N GLY A 518 11.31 14.47 14.11
CA GLY A 518 11.16 14.22 15.55
C GLY A 518 12.35 14.69 16.39
N SER A 519 13.57 14.67 15.82
CA SER A 519 14.78 15.20 16.47
C SER A 519 14.76 16.69 16.79
N THR A 520 13.89 17.46 16.16
CA THR A 520 13.68 18.88 16.51
C THR A 520 13.23 19.03 17.98
N PHE A 521 12.57 18.01 18.52
CA PHE A 521 11.99 18.02 19.86
C PHE A 521 12.79 17.19 20.87
N SER A 522 13.83 16.46 20.45
CA SER A 522 14.59 15.55 21.32
C SER A 522 15.63 16.24 22.20
N VAL A 523 15.80 17.56 22.07
CA VAL A 523 16.74 18.36 22.87
C VAL A 523 16.10 18.84 24.19
N ALA A 524 14.92 18.31 24.55
CA ALA A 524 14.25 18.67 25.79
C ALA A 524 15.13 18.32 27.01
N LEU A 525 15.31 19.30 27.92
CA LEU A 525 16.15 19.24 29.13
C LEU A 525 15.84 18.04 30.06
N ASN A 526 14.70 17.37 29.86
CA ASN A 526 14.19 16.31 30.71
C ASN A 526 14.08 14.97 29.95
N GLY A 527 15.13 14.54 29.24
CA GLY A 527 15.36 13.15 28.83
C GLY A 527 14.14 12.35 28.35
N GLU A 528 13.24 12.95 27.55
CA GLU A 528 12.00 12.28 27.15
C GLU A 528 12.31 11.24 26.06
N LEU A 529 12.69 10.03 26.48
CA LEU A 529 13.02 8.89 25.61
C LEU A 529 11.79 8.33 24.86
N THR A 530 10.61 8.92 25.04
CA THR A 530 9.33 8.42 24.51
C THR A 530 9.30 8.44 22.98
N MET A 531 9.92 9.43 22.35
CA MET A 531 10.07 9.53 20.89
C MET A 531 11.09 8.54 20.33
N ILE A 532 12.18 8.29 21.08
CA ILE A 532 13.18 7.28 20.74
C ILE A 532 12.54 5.89 20.77
N GLN A 533 11.75 5.61 21.80
CA GLN A 533 10.98 4.36 21.88
C GLN A 533 9.98 4.23 20.73
N GLU A 534 9.26 5.29 20.38
CA GLU A 534 8.33 5.26 19.24
C GLU A 534 9.06 4.98 17.91
N ALA A 535 10.26 5.51 17.72
CA ALA A 535 11.09 5.20 16.56
C ALA A 535 11.55 3.75 16.52
N LEU A 536 11.90 3.16 17.67
CA LEU A 536 12.20 1.72 17.77
C LEU A 536 10.96 0.87 17.48
N ASP A 537 9.81 1.21 18.06
CA ASP A 537 8.55 0.50 17.86
C ASP A 537 8.11 0.55 16.38
N ALA A 538 8.20 1.73 15.76
CA ALA A 538 7.93 1.89 14.33
C ALA A 538 8.93 1.16 13.45
N SER A 539 10.18 0.98 13.92
CA SER A 539 11.20 0.23 13.19
C SER A 539 10.96 -1.28 13.21
N GLN A 540 10.15 -1.81 14.15
CA GLN A 540 9.86 -3.24 14.24
C GLN A 540 9.23 -3.79 12.97
N ILE A 541 8.44 -3.02 12.20
CA ILE A 541 7.94 -3.50 10.91
C ILE A 541 9.08 -3.84 9.95
N TYR A 542 10.21 -3.13 10.03
CA TYR A 542 11.38 -3.40 9.22
C TYR A 542 12.30 -4.41 9.90
N SER A 543 12.26 -4.57 11.22
CA SER A 543 13.10 -5.54 11.97
C SER A 543 12.49 -6.94 12.10
N ASP A 544 11.18 -7.05 12.26
CA ASP A 544 10.42 -8.30 12.15
C ASP A 544 10.52 -8.84 10.71
N ASN A 545 10.65 -7.93 9.76
CA ASN A 545 10.98 -8.25 8.37
C ASN A 545 12.50 -8.44 8.20
N ILE A 546 13.40 -7.61 8.70
CA ILE A 546 14.85 -7.77 8.55
C ILE A 546 15.42 -8.00 9.94
N ILE A 547 15.79 -9.23 10.28
CA ILE A 547 16.73 -9.36 11.40
C ILE A 547 18.04 -8.76 10.87
N GLU A 548 18.69 -7.93 11.67
CA GLU A 548 20.03 -7.41 11.42
C GLU A 548 20.89 -7.90 12.59
N VAL A 549 21.61 -9.01 12.41
CA VAL A 549 22.64 -9.50 13.31
C VAL A 549 23.96 -9.04 12.75
N GLY A 550 24.51 -8.00 13.36
CA GLY A 550 25.72 -7.32 12.90
C GLY A 550 26.86 -8.28 12.59
N TRP A 551 27.22 -8.35 11.30
CA TRP A 551 28.60 -8.42 10.79
C TRP A 551 28.73 -8.37 9.25
N LEU A 552 27.64 -8.38 8.45
CA LEU A 552 27.73 -8.35 6.98
C LEU A 552 26.83 -7.26 6.34
N PRO A 553 27.40 -6.24 5.64
CA PRO A 553 26.65 -5.09 5.12
C PRO A 553 25.87 -5.34 3.82
N SER A 554 25.71 -6.59 3.37
CA SER A 554 25.13 -6.87 2.06
C SER A 554 24.34 -8.15 2.10
N VAL A 555 23.06 -8.06 2.49
CA VAL A 555 21.88 -8.81 2.00
C VAL A 555 20.77 -8.53 3.02
N THR A 556 19.91 -7.56 2.73
CA THR A 556 18.61 -7.43 3.37
C THR A 556 17.70 -8.50 2.78
N THR A 557 17.15 -9.39 3.60
CA THR A 557 16.05 -10.26 3.18
C THR A 557 15.01 -10.29 4.28
N ILE A 558 13.80 -9.96 3.87
CA ILE A 558 12.63 -9.85 4.72
C ILE A 558 12.24 -11.26 5.25
N SER A 559 11.74 -11.44 6.47
CA SER A 559 11.54 -12.75 7.09
C SER A 559 10.12 -13.29 6.86
N TYR A 560 9.14 -12.38 6.71
CA TYR A 560 7.73 -12.74 6.52
C TYR A 560 7.31 -12.80 5.04
N THR A 561 7.74 -11.87 4.20
CA THR A 561 7.35 -11.84 2.77
C THR A 561 7.88 -13.05 1.98
N PRO A 562 9.15 -13.46 2.13
CA PRO A 562 9.65 -14.66 1.47
C PRO A 562 9.00 -15.95 2.00
N ASP A 563 8.58 -15.98 3.27
CA ASP A 563 7.77 -17.08 3.79
C ASP A 563 6.37 -17.11 3.14
N MET A 564 5.73 -15.96 2.89
CA MET A 564 4.47 -15.91 2.12
C MET A 564 4.68 -16.32 0.67
N LEU A 565 5.81 -15.97 0.06
CA LEU A 565 6.18 -16.37 -1.29
C LEU A 565 6.35 -17.90 -1.40
N THR A 566 7.02 -18.52 -0.43
CA THR A 566 7.12 -20.00 -0.37
C THR A 566 5.75 -20.65 -0.22
N LYS A 567 4.86 -20.11 0.62
CA LYS A 567 3.48 -20.60 0.77
C LYS A 567 2.66 -20.43 -0.50
N ALA A 568 2.82 -19.31 -1.21
CA ALA A 568 2.14 -19.05 -2.47
C ALA A 568 2.51 -20.11 -3.52
N LEU A 569 3.79 -20.47 -3.62
CA LEU A 569 4.27 -21.53 -4.50
C LEU A 569 3.76 -22.93 -4.07
N GLN A 570 3.73 -23.22 -2.77
CA GLN A 570 3.20 -24.48 -2.23
C GLN A 570 1.70 -24.67 -2.51
N HIS A 571 0.93 -23.59 -2.46
CA HIS A 571 -0.51 -23.57 -2.69
C HIS A 571 -0.90 -23.17 -4.12
N GLU A 572 0.06 -23.13 -5.05
CA GLU A 572 -0.14 -22.82 -6.47
C GLU A 572 -0.85 -21.47 -6.71
N LYS A 573 -0.57 -20.47 -5.85
CA LYS A 573 -1.09 -19.09 -5.92
C LYS A 573 -0.16 -18.17 -6.71
N TYR A 574 0.04 -18.50 -7.98
CA TYR A 574 0.96 -17.79 -8.86
C TYR A 574 0.58 -16.33 -9.09
N SER A 575 -0.72 -16.00 -9.10
CA SER A 575 -1.19 -14.61 -9.27
C SER A 575 -0.74 -13.63 -8.17
N GLN A 576 -0.31 -14.13 -7.01
CA GLN A 576 0.13 -13.31 -5.87
C GLN A 576 1.65 -13.13 -5.80
N ILE A 577 2.41 -13.90 -6.58
CA ILE A 577 3.88 -13.94 -6.48
C ILE A 577 4.49 -12.57 -6.80
N SER A 578 4.08 -11.95 -7.91
CA SER A 578 4.54 -10.62 -8.29
C SER A 578 4.12 -9.55 -7.27
N ASN A 579 2.94 -9.65 -6.68
CA ASN A 579 2.48 -8.74 -5.62
C ASN A 579 3.34 -8.85 -4.36
N PHE A 580 3.74 -10.05 -3.94
CA PHE A 580 4.62 -10.23 -2.79
C PHE A 580 6.01 -9.65 -3.05
N ILE A 581 6.56 -9.86 -4.26
CA ILE A 581 7.87 -9.31 -4.63
C ILE A 581 7.83 -7.77 -4.71
N ASP A 582 6.78 -7.17 -5.28
CA ASP A 582 6.61 -5.71 -5.30
C ASP A 582 6.48 -5.14 -3.88
N PHE A 583 5.67 -5.79 -3.03
CA PHE A 583 5.52 -5.40 -1.64
C PHE A 583 6.85 -5.47 -0.86
N GLU A 584 7.64 -6.51 -1.11
CA GLU A 584 8.99 -6.66 -0.55
C GLU A 584 9.91 -5.52 -0.98
N ASP A 585 10.01 -5.26 -2.29
CA ASP A 585 10.86 -4.18 -2.82
C ASP A 585 10.44 -2.80 -2.30
N ARG A 586 9.14 -2.56 -2.13
CA ARG A 586 8.59 -1.31 -1.58
C ARG A 586 8.94 -1.08 -0.12
N LEU A 587 8.99 -2.13 0.70
CA LEU A 587 9.44 -2.03 2.09
C LEU A 587 10.97 -1.95 2.18
N ASP A 588 11.67 -2.74 1.38
CA ASP A 588 13.13 -2.77 1.35
C ASP A 588 13.73 -1.45 0.88
N ARG A 589 13.06 -0.73 -0.02
CA ARG A 589 13.48 0.59 -0.49
C ARG A 589 12.61 1.73 0.02
N SER A 590 12.01 1.54 1.20
CA SER A 590 11.17 2.55 1.83
C SER A 590 11.97 3.80 2.22
N LEU A 591 11.49 4.96 1.77
CA LEU A 591 11.97 6.25 2.25
C LEU A 591 11.64 6.47 3.74
N GLN A 592 10.49 5.96 4.22
CA GLN A 592 10.07 6.13 5.61
C GLN A 592 10.97 5.36 6.57
N ARG A 593 11.42 4.15 6.19
CA ARG A 593 12.41 3.39 6.97
C ARG A 593 13.68 4.21 7.19
N ASP A 594 14.25 4.73 6.11
CA ASP A 594 15.51 5.48 6.15
C ASP A 594 15.33 6.79 6.96
N LEU A 595 14.17 7.45 6.85
CA LEU A 595 13.79 8.61 7.67
C LEU A 595 13.77 8.28 9.17
N ILE A 596 13.14 7.18 9.57
CA ILE A 596 13.06 6.77 10.97
C ILE A 596 14.45 6.46 11.53
N LYS A 597 15.28 5.72 10.78
CA LYS A 597 16.66 5.41 11.17
C LYS A 597 17.47 6.69 11.42
N ILE A 598 17.40 7.66 10.52
CA ILE A 598 18.11 8.95 10.66
C ILE A 598 17.63 9.73 11.88
N GLU A 599 16.32 9.87 12.04
CA GLU A 599 15.75 10.62 13.16
C GLU A 599 16.03 9.91 14.49
N HIS A 600 15.98 8.57 14.54
CA HIS A 600 16.39 7.78 15.71
C HIS A 600 17.82 8.10 16.15
N ILE A 601 18.77 8.04 15.21
CA ILE A 601 20.19 8.32 15.49
C ILE A 601 20.38 9.77 15.94
N ARG A 602 19.75 10.75 15.27
CA ARG A 602 19.79 12.16 15.68
C ARG A 602 19.27 12.37 17.10
N MET A 603 18.14 11.75 17.44
CA MET A 603 17.56 11.83 18.78
C MET A 603 18.47 11.20 19.83
N ARG A 604 19.07 10.03 19.54
CA ARG A 604 20.00 9.36 20.45
C ARG A 604 21.26 10.20 20.70
N LEU A 605 21.87 10.74 19.65
CA LEU A 605 23.08 11.58 19.75
C LEU A 605 22.87 12.86 20.59
N ALA A 606 21.64 13.36 20.67
CA ALA A 606 21.31 14.51 21.51
C ALA A 606 21.29 14.17 23.02
N VAL A 607 21.09 12.89 23.37
CA VAL A 607 20.95 12.42 24.75
C VAL A 607 22.21 11.70 25.23
N GLU A 608 22.81 10.88 24.36
CA GLU A 608 23.97 10.06 24.66
C GLU A 608 25.09 10.32 23.63
N PRO A 609 26.26 10.82 24.05
CA PRO A 609 27.38 11.02 23.16
C PRO A 609 27.95 9.66 22.70
N PRO A 610 28.25 9.49 21.41
CA PRO A 610 28.73 8.21 20.90
C PRO A 610 30.14 7.92 21.42
N SER A 611 30.36 6.70 21.89
CA SER A 611 31.70 6.12 22.08
C SER A 611 32.33 5.77 20.72
N GLN A 612 33.65 5.54 20.66
CA GLN A 612 34.31 5.14 19.41
C GLN A 612 33.75 3.82 18.83
N ASP A 613 33.40 2.88 19.69
CA ASP A 613 32.86 1.58 19.29
C ASP A 613 31.42 1.72 18.78
N THR A 614 30.58 2.51 19.45
CA THR A 614 29.20 2.77 19.00
C THR A 614 29.18 3.58 17.72
N LEU A 615 30.11 4.51 17.52
CA LEU A 615 30.15 5.34 16.31
C LEU A 615 30.41 4.49 15.05
N SER A 616 31.23 3.45 15.14
CA SER A 616 31.48 2.56 14.00
C SER A 616 30.24 1.75 13.62
N ILE A 617 29.51 1.25 14.63
CA ILE A 617 28.22 0.58 14.46
C ILE A 617 27.19 1.54 13.86
N GLU A 618 27.07 2.74 14.41
CA GLU A 618 26.17 3.78 13.89
C GLU A 618 26.46 4.14 12.44
N ILE A 619 27.72 4.36 12.09
CA ILE A 619 28.11 4.65 10.70
C ILE A 619 27.78 3.48 9.77
N SER A 620 27.91 2.24 10.24
CA SER A 620 27.49 1.07 9.46
C SER A 620 25.96 0.95 9.33
N GLU A 621 25.19 1.30 10.37
CA GLU A 621 23.72 1.37 10.33
C GLU A 621 23.22 2.48 9.38
N LEU A 622 24.04 3.51 9.16
CA LEU A 622 23.83 4.61 8.23
C LEU A 622 24.27 4.27 6.78
N ASP A 623 24.62 3.02 6.44
CA ASP A 623 24.87 2.59 5.05
C ASP A 623 23.54 2.55 4.26
N PHE A 624 22.97 3.74 4.07
CA PHE A 624 21.65 3.94 3.54
C PHE A 624 21.58 3.58 2.06
N LEU A 625 20.41 3.11 1.64
CA LEU A 625 20.04 3.08 0.24
C LEU A 625 20.14 4.45 -0.44
N LEU A 626 20.07 5.55 0.33
CA LEU A 626 20.24 6.93 -0.14
C LEU A 626 21.55 7.13 -0.94
N PHE A 627 22.60 6.37 -0.65
CA PHE A 627 23.88 6.45 -1.35
C PHE A 627 24.10 5.34 -2.40
N SER A 628 23.18 4.37 -2.48
CA SER A 628 23.28 3.24 -3.41
C SER A 628 22.88 3.58 -4.86
N GLY A 629 22.35 4.79 -5.10
CA GLY A 629 21.83 5.21 -6.41
C GLY A 629 20.54 4.50 -6.86
N LYS A 630 19.95 3.65 -6.01
CA LYS A 630 18.68 2.97 -6.25
C LYS A 630 17.49 3.91 -6.00
N VAL A 631 16.37 3.62 -6.65
CA VAL A 631 15.11 4.37 -6.48
C VAL A 631 14.46 4.03 -5.15
N HIS A 632 14.09 5.04 -4.36
CA HIS A 632 13.29 4.89 -3.15
C HIS A 632 11.79 4.87 -3.46
N HIS A 633 11.06 4.07 -2.70
CA HIS A 633 9.61 4.10 -2.66
C HIS A 633 9.13 5.00 -1.52
N ASP A 634 8.31 5.98 -1.84
CA ASP A 634 7.62 6.80 -0.84
C ASP A 634 6.20 6.26 -0.64
N ASN A 635 6.01 5.45 0.41
CA ASN A 635 4.73 4.84 0.72
C ASN A 635 3.92 5.61 1.78
N ARG A 636 4.35 6.82 2.15
CA ARG A 636 3.68 7.63 3.18
C ARG A 636 2.30 8.08 2.70
N ASP A 637 1.29 7.94 3.56
CA ASP A 637 -0.09 8.30 3.22
C ASP A 637 -0.40 9.75 3.63
N TYR A 638 -0.34 10.64 2.65
CA TYR A 638 -0.73 12.05 2.79
C TYR A 638 -2.21 12.31 2.51
N SER A 639 -2.95 11.30 2.03
CA SER A 639 -4.35 11.40 1.63
C SER A 639 -5.33 11.10 2.77
N ILE A 640 -4.84 10.51 3.86
CA ILE A 640 -5.63 10.09 5.02
C ILE A 640 -6.37 11.24 5.73
N LEU A 641 -5.82 12.47 5.64
CA LEU A 641 -6.49 13.67 6.12
C LEU A 641 -7.38 14.24 5.02
N PRO A 642 -8.69 14.39 5.24
CA PRO A 642 -9.59 14.92 4.23
C PRO A 642 -9.25 16.39 3.95
N ASN A 643 -9.04 16.71 2.68
CA ASN A 643 -8.77 18.09 2.27
C ASN A 643 -10.07 18.81 1.90
N TYR A 644 -10.63 19.57 2.85
CA TYR A 644 -11.76 20.46 2.59
C TYR A 644 -11.32 21.88 2.25
N GLN A 645 -10.02 22.15 2.11
CA GLN A 645 -9.55 23.51 1.86
C GLN A 645 -9.96 24.04 0.48
N PRO A 646 -10.01 25.38 0.31
CA PRO A 646 -10.24 26.01 -0.98
C PRO A 646 -9.27 25.52 -2.06
N ARG A 647 -9.66 25.66 -3.32
CA ARG A 647 -8.85 25.23 -4.47
C ARG A 647 -7.46 25.83 -4.41
N GLY A 648 -6.46 24.99 -4.69
CA GLY A 648 -5.05 25.37 -4.69
C GLY A 648 -4.40 25.37 -3.30
N THR A 649 -5.15 25.02 -2.25
CA THR A 649 -4.61 24.87 -0.89
C THR A 649 -4.87 23.46 -0.34
N SER A 650 -4.04 23.04 0.60
CA SER A 650 -4.12 21.71 1.20
C SER A 650 -3.96 21.81 2.71
N ILE A 651 -4.90 21.20 3.46
CA ILE A 651 -4.79 21.11 4.92
C ILE A 651 -3.49 20.40 5.33
N GLU A 652 -3.04 19.43 4.53
CA GLU A 652 -1.79 18.71 4.76
C GLU A 652 -0.62 19.69 4.68
N GLU A 653 -0.47 20.41 3.56
CA GLU A 653 0.65 21.34 3.36
C GLU A 653 0.63 22.47 4.39
N GLN A 654 -0.53 23.03 4.68
CA GLN A 654 -0.71 24.11 5.67
C GLN A 654 -0.34 23.67 7.09
N THR A 655 -0.56 22.40 7.42
CA THR A 655 -0.22 21.86 8.74
C THR A 655 1.09 21.08 8.75
N SER A 656 1.92 21.23 7.71
CA SER A 656 3.24 20.61 7.65
C SER A 656 4.28 21.44 8.43
N MET A 657 5.25 20.77 9.05
CA MET A 657 6.39 21.42 9.73
C MET A 657 7.45 21.99 8.75
N GLY A 658 7.14 22.06 7.46
CA GLY A 658 8.04 22.43 6.39
C GLY A 658 7.89 21.55 5.15
N PRO A 659 8.76 21.73 4.13
CA PRO A 659 8.66 20.99 2.88
C PRO A 659 8.75 19.48 3.13
N ARG A 660 7.99 18.72 2.32
CA ARG A 660 7.96 17.26 2.37
C ARG A 660 9.38 16.70 2.24
N PRO A 661 9.86 15.91 3.20
CA PRO A 661 11.21 15.37 3.13
C PRO A 661 11.25 14.25 2.10
N GLY A 662 11.95 14.49 0.99
CA GLY A 662 12.30 13.48 -0.02
C GLY A 662 13.76 13.02 0.11
N VAL A 663 14.24 12.20 -0.82
CA VAL A 663 15.65 11.76 -0.88
C VAL A 663 16.62 12.95 -0.82
N ILE A 664 16.28 14.05 -1.52
CA ILE A 664 17.05 15.29 -1.59
C ILE A 664 17.15 16.01 -0.24
N PHE A 665 16.17 15.84 0.65
CA PHE A 665 16.18 16.43 2.00
C PHE A 665 17.41 16.03 2.81
N PHE A 666 17.94 14.83 2.55
CA PHE A 666 19.13 14.29 3.22
C PHE A 666 20.44 14.70 2.57
N LEU A 667 20.40 15.02 1.28
CA LEU A 667 21.55 15.49 0.53
C LEU A 667 21.79 16.99 0.74
N TRP A 668 20.90 17.73 1.39
CA TRP A 668 21.09 19.15 1.61
C TRP A 668 22.12 19.41 2.72
N ASP A 669 23.25 20.03 2.38
CA ASP A 669 24.21 20.57 3.34
C ASP A 669 23.76 21.97 3.78
N PRO A 670 23.20 22.13 5.00
CA PRO A 670 22.77 23.44 5.47
C PRO A 670 23.92 24.43 5.68
N ARG A 671 25.16 23.95 5.86
CA ARG A 671 26.34 24.82 6.03
C ARG A 671 26.85 25.34 4.70
N ARG A 672 26.73 24.54 3.63
CA ARG A 672 27.17 24.92 2.28
C ARG A 672 26.05 25.40 1.36
N GLN A 673 24.79 25.36 1.83
CA GLN A 673 23.58 25.71 1.08
C GLN A 673 23.55 25.04 -0.31
N ARG A 674 23.94 23.77 -0.38
CA ARG A 674 23.96 22.99 -1.63
C ARG A 674 23.70 21.52 -1.35
N LEU A 675 23.37 20.77 -2.38
CA LEU A 675 23.35 19.32 -2.32
C LEU A 675 24.78 18.78 -2.19
N ILE A 676 24.96 17.77 -1.32
CA ILE A 676 26.23 17.08 -1.02
C ILE A 676 26.71 16.33 -2.25
#